data_AF-A0A9E5DSJ2-F1
#
_entry.id   AF-A0A9E5DSJ2-F1
#
_cell.length_a   1.000
_cell.length_b   1.000
_cell.length_c   1.000
_cell.angle_alpha   90.00
_cell.angle_beta   90.00
_cell.angle_gamma   90.00
#
_symmetry.space_group_name_H-M   'P 1'
#
loop_
_entity.id
_entity.type
_entity.pdbx_description
1 polymer ?
#
loop_
_entity_poly.entity_id
_entity_poly.type
_entity_poly.pdbx_seq_one_letter_code
_entity_poly.pdbx_strand_id
1 'polypeptide(L)'
;MTGRQTWLVHGPVARQTLLLQAARGQLHGCQILSMPQVAARLAGGRLAPATHGEVLARLQALISERAVELGDLEPLRHFPGFPHTLTLTLNKLWLADLRLAELLRQTASEVTVRRLHALQGVELALLAGLSPRSRPPPALAQAALGRVHAAAALLGSITLKGVPDIDPVWRVLLTALAQQLPVVWEVGHAQIPTWLAATHIEIRRCGAARGSAPAVQPTVESCASPSHEALEALRWARELIANGRAAPQDIAFCAPVPAPWDDYFAVLAHASGVPLAFVHGHPALATRAGQSAAALAEVLLAGLSRSRVRRLFSLLAGQSPRLAALPRTWHESLPSELPLERWEDWAAHLGGGRDAQAPPAFVPGVLDILRELAQGPTAAAKLGPLLLSGQALAVWERALQQAGIAGIHLALARLRVPDDTPFGAAVLWGTTDALAASPRPWLRLLGLTNAAWPRPQREDPLLPAHMLDPLRLDPVSLRERDTRDFTTLCQRGERAVVLSFSRRDESGQQTGQSHLLGSWPVTILDRGRVPPHAATPADRALARPAEFKRSPRGHHAHECWRNWQRASLTPHDGLLSAAHPSIERALQRPLSATALVHLLRDLPGYVWKYGLGWQAPRDREDARELPANELGTLTHRVLEIAVAGLGSASDETALEAALQGALAQTFAQWEYDHPIPALGWWRLVQKQAAALARTGLQPLLTTLASVPPVRRWTDVSFGDARKLNAPDLPWNPAQAVSIPGLNVLIRGKIDRLDLSDLPGGATKALLTDYKTGDSPPGGRACVLRGGAEVQRALYRYAVTALLAPGQIAAQLHYLKDDQELLLEGASSATDDLLI
;
A
#
# COMPACT_ATOMS: atom_id res chain seq x y z
N MET A 1 58.38 -8.54 10.16
CA MET A 1 57.09 -8.67 10.87
C MET A 1 56.26 -7.44 10.56
N THR A 2 55.19 -7.57 9.78
CA THR A 2 54.28 -6.45 9.48
C THR A 2 53.58 -6.01 10.77
N GLY A 3 53.87 -4.81 11.26
CA GLY A 3 53.26 -4.27 12.48
C GLY A 3 51.74 -4.16 12.33
N ARG A 4 51.00 -4.48 13.39
CA ARG A 4 49.55 -4.23 13.44
C ARG A 4 49.30 -2.72 13.36
N GLN A 5 48.26 -2.33 12.64
CA GLN A 5 47.76 -0.97 12.59
C GLN A 5 46.24 -0.97 12.57
N THR A 6 45.62 0.06 13.13
CA THR A 6 44.18 0.22 13.22
C THR A 6 43.77 1.55 12.60
N TRP A 7 42.88 1.52 11.61
CA TRP A 7 42.22 2.69 11.08
C TRP A 7 40.84 2.84 11.71
N LEU A 8 40.64 3.97 12.37
CA LEU A 8 39.38 4.38 12.96
C LEU A 8 38.56 5.15 11.92
N VAL A 9 37.33 4.70 11.69
CA VAL A 9 36.46 5.22 10.63
C VAL A 9 35.04 5.46 11.13
N HIS A 10 34.32 6.36 10.45
CA HIS A 10 32.91 6.62 10.71
C HIS A 10 32.05 6.11 9.55
N GLY A 11 31.03 5.30 9.87
CA GLY A 11 30.06 4.81 8.90
C GLY A 11 30.51 3.63 8.01
N PRO A 12 29.55 2.97 7.35
CA PRO A 12 29.80 1.77 6.54
C PRO A 12 30.54 2.07 5.22
N VAL A 13 30.31 3.24 4.61
CA VAL A 13 30.95 3.63 3.34
C VAL A 13 32.46 3.77 3.48
N ALA A 14 32.90 4.55 4.48
CA ALA A 14 34.32 4.73 4.76
C ALA A 14 34.98 3.39 5.10
N ARG A 15 34.31 2.55 5.90
CA ARG A 15 34.79 1.21 6.23
C ARG A 15 35.01 0.34 4.99
N GLN A 16 34.01 0.20 4.11
CA GLN A 16 34.14 -0.65 2.92
C GLN A 16 35.17 -0.09 1.93
N THR A 17 35.21 1.23 1.75
CA THR A 17 36.18 1.89 0.86
C THR A 17 37.61 1.70 1.36
N LEU A 18 37.86 1.88 2.66
CA LEU A 18 39.18 1.69 3.25
C LEU A 18 39.57 0.21 3.32
N LEU A 19 38.62 -0.72 3.49
CA LEU A 19 38.88 -2.16 3.38
C LEU A 19 39.37 -2.51 1.98
N LEU A 20 38.72 -1.97 0.94
CA LEU A 20 39.14 -2.15 -0.45
C LEU A 20 40.53 -1.54 -0.70
N GLN A 21 40.79 -0.35 -0.15
CA GLN A 21 42.10 0.30 -0.25
C GLN A 21 43.20 -0.53 0.43
N ALA A 22 42.96 -1.03 1.64
CA ALA A 22 43.90 -1.85 2.37
C ALA A 22 44.18 -3.18 1.65
N ALA A 23 43.14 -3.80 1.08
CA ALA A 23 43.27 -5.02 0.27
C ALA A 23 44.11 -4.77 -0.99
N ARG A 24 43.85 -3.68 -1.73
CA ARG A 24 44.63 -3.28 -2.92
C ARG A 24 46.09 -2.97 -2.58
N GLY A 25 46.32 -2.35 -1.42
CA GLY A 25 47.66 -2.03 -0.92
C GLY A 25 48.38 -3.19 -0.22
N GLN A 26 47.79 -4.40 -0.19
CA GLN A 26 48.34 -5.57 0.50
C GLN A 26 48.75 -5.28 1.95
N LEU A 27 47.98 -4.45 2.65
CA LEU A 27 48.26 -4.01 4.02
C LEU A 27 47.86 -5.10 5.04
N HIS A 28 48.59 -6.20 5.05
CA HIS A 28 48.39 -7.31 5.97
C HIS A 28 48.52 -6.84 7.43
N GLY A 29 47.52 -7.18 8.27
CA GLY A 29 47.48 -6.77 9.68
C GLY A 29 46.82 -5.40 9.94
N CYS A 30 46.33 -4.72 8.90
CA CYS A 30 45.50 -3.52 9.04
C CYS A 30 44.08 -3.88 9.48
N GLN A 31 43.61 -3.26 10.57
CA GLN A 31 42.25 -3.39 11.08
C GLN A 31 41.47 -2.12 10.80
N ILE A 32 40.18 -2.24 10.45
CA ILE A 32 39.32 -1.09 10.19
C ILE A 32 38.12 -1.19 11.10
N LEU A 33 38.09 -0.33 12.11
CA LEU A 33 37.18 -0.41 13.25
C LEU A 33 36.51 0.95 13.50
N SER A 34 35.33 0.93 14.11
CA SER A 34 34.74 2.12 14.73
C SER A 34 35.25 2.29 16.17
N MET A 35 35.05 3.48 16.76
CA MET A 35 35.46 3.74 18.14
C MET A 35 34.82 2.77 19.17
N PRO A 36 33.51 2.45 19.09
CA PRO A 36 32.91 1.42 19.94
C PRO A 36 33.52 0.02 19.74
N GLN A 37 33.93 -0.34 18.51
CA GLN A 37 34.58 -1.62 18.23
C GLN A 37 36.00 -1.69 18.80
N VAL A 38 36.74 -0.57 18.79
CA VAL A 38 38.03 -0.46 19.48
C VAL A 38 37.86 -0.65 20.98
N ALA A 39 36.89 0.01 21.60
CA ALA A 39 36.59 -0.16 23.02
C ALA A 39 36.22 -1.61 23.36
N ALA A 40 35.33 -2.24 22.57
CA ALA A 40 34.97 -3.65 22.72
C ALA A 40 36.17 -4.62 22.64
N ARG A 41 37.07 -4.38 21.68
CA ARG A 41 38.27 -5.19 21.52
C ARG A 41 39.20 -5.08 22.72
N LEU A 42 39.43 -3.86 23.23
CA LEU A 42 40.25 -3.61 24.42
C LEU A 42 39.62 -4.17 25.70
N ALA A 43 38.29 -4.08 25.81
CA ALA A 43 37.54 -4.61 26.95
C ALA A 43 37.49 -6.15 27.01
N GLY A 44 38.24 -6.85 26.14
CA GLY A 44 38.42 -8.30 26.15
C GLY A 44 37.82 -9.04 24.96
N GLY A 45 37.32 -8.34 23.94
CA GLY A 45 36.85 -8.90 22.67
C GLY A 45 35.56 -9.72 22.72
N ARG A 46 35.11 -10.14 23.91
CA ARG A 46 33.82 -10.82 24.13
C ARG A 46 32.68 -9.85 24.41
N LEU A 47 32.99 -8.61 24.77
CA LEU A 47 31.99 -7.56 24.96
C LEU A 47 31.68 -6.89 23.62
N ALA A 48 30.46 -6.39 23.49
CA ALA A 48 29.99 -5.63 22.34
C ALA A 48 29.26 -4.37 22.81
N PRO A 49 29.27 -3.29 22.01
CA PRO A 49 28.40 -2.15 22.27
C PRO A 49 26.94 -2.59 22.21
N ALA A 50 26.15 -2.17 23.19
CA ALA A 50 24.71 -2.39 23.18
C ALA A 50 24.11 -1.75 21.92
N THR A 51 23.41 -2.56 21.13
CA THR A 51 22.80 -2.09 19.89
C THR A 51 21.50 -1.35 20.20
N HIS A 52 21.11 -0.40 19.34
CA HIS A 52 19.83 0.29 19.45
C HIS A 52 18.66 -0.72 19.49
N GLY A 53 18.73 -1.81 18.72
CA GLY A 53 17.70 -2.85 18.70
C GLY A 53 17.57 -3.59 20.04
N GLU A 54 18.70 -4.00 20.65
CA GLU A 54 18.70 -4.64 21.97
C GLU A 54 18.14 -3.72 23.06
N VAL A 55 18.57 -2.44 23.06
CA VAL A 55 18.10 -1.45 24.04
C VAL A 55 16.59 -1.20 23.90
N LEU A 56 16.11 -1.00 22.67
CA LEU A 56 14.70 -0.78 22.39
C LEU A 56 13.84 -1.98 22.82
N ALA A 57 14.24 -3.19 22.43
CA ALA A 57 13.52 -4.41 22.78
C ALA A 57 13.43 -4.61 24.30
N ARG A 58 14.52 -4.31 25.03
CA ARG A 58 14.52 -4.40 26.49
C ARG A 58 13.63 -3.35 27.14
N LEU A 59 13.68 -2.09 26.67
CA LEU A 59 12.80 -1.03 27.17
C LEU A 59 11.33 -1.35 26.91
N GLN A 60 11.00 -1.92 25.75
CA GLN A 60 9.65 -2.38 25.46
C GLN A 60 9.16 -3.43 26.45
N ALA A 61 9.95 -4.47 26.69
CA ALA A 61 9.61 -5.49 27.68
C ALA A 61 9.36 -4.87 29.07
N LEU A 62 10.28 -4.01 29.54
CA LEU A 62 10.14 -3.33 30.85
C LEU A 62 8.86 -2.50 30.97
N ILE A 63 8.48 -1.80 29.89
CA ILE A 63 7.31 -0.93 29.85
C ILE A 63 6.02 -1.78 29.80
N SER A 64 5.99 -2.83 28.98
CA SER A 64 4.85 -3.74 28.81
C SER A 64 4.59 -4.59 30.06
N GLU A 65 5.64 -5.09 30.71
CA GLU A 65 5.54 -5.93 31.92
C GLU A 65 5.30 -5.11 33.20
N ARG A 66 5.31 -3.77 33.11
CA ARG A 66 5.27 -2.85 34.26
C ARG A 66 6.37 -3.15 35.30
N ALA A 67 7.53 -3.60 34.83
CA ALA A 67 8.67 -3.97 35.66
C ALA A 67 9.49 -2.76 36.18
N VAL A 68 9.10 -1.54 35.80
CA VAL A 68 9.76 -0.30 36.23
C VAL A 68 8.74 0.80 36.55
N GLU A 69 9.01 1.53 37.62
CA GLU A 69 8.29 2.75 37.97
C GLU A 69 8.74 3.90 37.06
N LEU A 70 7.80 4.48 36.32
CA LEU A 70 8.11 5.56 35.37
C LEU A 70 7.95 6.96 35.99
N GLY A 71 7.49 7.06 37.24
CA GLY A 71 7.31 8.34 37.92
C GLY A 71 6.48 9.33 37.11
N ASP A 72 7.05 10.49 36.78
CA ASP A 72 6.40 11.53 35.98
C ASP A 72 6.24 11.17 34.48
N LEU A 73 6.88 10.10 34.02
CA LEU A 73 6.73 9.54 32.68
C LEU A 73 5.60 8.51 32.58
N GLU A 74 4.94 8.14 33.69
CA GLU A 74 3.86 7.16 33.71
C GLU A 74 2.70 7.47 32.74
N PRO A 75 2.26 8.73 32.55
CA PRO A 75 1.25 9.07 31.54
C PRO A 75 1.66 8.71 30.11
N LEU A 76 2.96 8.60 29.85
CA LEU A 76 3.50 8.31 28.53
C LEU A 76 3.56 6.80 28.21
N ARG A 77 3.32 5.92 29.19
CA ARG A 77 3.49 4.45 29.07
C ARG A 77 2.76 3.86 27.86
N HIS A 78 1.55 4.34 27.59
CA HIS A 78 0.66 3.78 26.56
C HIS A 78 0.97 4.26 25.14
N PHE A 79 1.85 5.25 24.96
CA PHE A 79 2.15 5.76 23.63
C PHE A 79 3.10 4.80 22.89
N PRO A 80 2.78 4.39 21.65
CA PRO A 80 3.57 3.39 20.91
C PRO A 80 5.00 3.85 20.63
N GLY A 81 5.25 5.16 20.56
CA GLY A 81 6.58 5.73 20.35
C GLY A 81 7.43 5.88 21.62
N PHE A 82 6.87 5.71 22.81
CA PHE A 82 7.55 6.03 24.07
C PHE A 82 8.84 5.22 24.31
N PRO A 83 8.89 3.88 24.08
CA PRO A 83 10.13 3.11 24.23
C PRO A 83 11.26 3.58 23.28
N HIS A 84 10.87 3.97 22.05
CA HIS A 84 11.82 4.51 21.08
C HIS A 84 12.37 5.86 21.53
N THR A 85 11.50 6.74 22.02
CA THR A 85 11.89 8.02 22.58
C THR A 85 12.86 7.87 23.76
N LEU A 86 12.58 6.96 24.71
CA LEU A 86 13.50 6.64 25.81
C LEU A 86 14.86 6.15 25.31
N THR A 87 14.86 5.26 24.31
CA THR A 87 16.09 4.75 23.69
C THR A 87 16.95 5.89 23.15
N LEU A 88 16.34 6.84 22.43
CA LEU A 88 17.04 7.99 21.87
C LEU A 88 17.61 8.92 22.95
N THR A 89 16.79 9.26 23.96
CA THR A 89 17.22 10.15 25.06
C THR A 89 18.37 9.53 25.87
N LEU A 90 18.25 8.26 26.27
CA LEU A 90 19.31 7.55 27.02
C LEU A 90 20.60 7.45 26.18
N ASN A 91 20.49 7.15 24.89
CA ASN A 91 21.66 7.07 24.03
C ASN A 91 22.35 8.44 23.86
N LYS A 92 21.61 9.55 23.80
CA LYS A 92 22.21 10.90 23.80
C LYS A 92 22.96 11.18 25.10
N LEU A 93 22.36 10.89 26.25
CA LEU A 93 23.00 11.04 27.56
C LEU A 93 24.31 10.24 27.63
N TRP A 94 24.27 8.99 27.19
CA TRP A 94 25.44 8.10 27.16
C TRP A 94 26.55 8.62 26.27
N LEU A 95 26.24 9.06 25.05
CA LEU A 95 27.25 9.57 24.11
C LEU A 95 27.84 10.90 24.57
N ALA A 96 27.03 11.74 25.21
CA ALA A 96 27.43 13.01 25.82
C ALA A 96 28.23 12.85 27.12
N ASP A 97 28.43 11.62 27.61
CA ASP A 97 29.07 11.31 28.90
C ASP A 97 28.37 11.96 30.11
N LEU A 98 27.04 12.12 30.02
CA LEU A 98 26.24 12.69 31.09
C LEU A 98 25.65 11.60 31.98
N ARG A 99 26.14 11.52 33.23
CA ARG A 99 25.63 10.56 34.21
C ARG A 99 24.41 11.13 34.93
N LEU A 100 23.29 10.41 34.90
CA LEU A 100 22.04 10.84 35.55
C LEU A 100 22.23 11.13 37.06
N ALA A 101 23.03 10.32 37.76
CA ALA A 101 23.36 10.54 39.17
C ALA A 101 24.12 11.85 39.44
N GLU A 102 24.94 12.32 38.49
CA GLU A 102 25.65 13.60 38.61
C GLU A 102 24.72 14.78 38.31
N LEU A 103 23.87 14.64 37.29
CA LEU A 103 22.85 15.65 36.95
C LEU A 103 21.87 15.88 38.11
N LEU A 104 21.45 14.81 38.80
CA LEU A 104 20.59 14.88 39.99
C LEU A 104 21.21 15.70 41.13
N ARG A 105 22.54 15.64 41.31
CA ARG A 105 23.25 16.43 42.33
C ARG A 105 23.41 17.91 41.94
N GLN A 106 23.34 18.23 40.65
CA GLN A 106 23.59 19.57 40.11
C GLN A 106 22.31 20.40 39.96
N THR A 107 21.14 19.77 39.92
CA THR A 107 19.87 20.47 39.68
C THR A 107 19.12 20.78 40.97
N ALA A 108 18.52 21.98 41.03
CA ALA A 108 17.66 22.42 42.13
C ALA A 108 16.17 22.44 41.76
N SER A 109 15.83 22.21 40.48
CA SER A 109 14.44 22.23 39.99
C SER A 109 13.73 20.93 40.33
N GLU A 110 12.69 21.00 41.15
CA GLU A 110 11.93 19.82 41.59
C GLU A 110 11.34 19.02 40.41
N VAL A 111 10.86 19.70 39.37
CA VAL A 111 10.34 19.07 38.14
C VAL A 111 11.46 18.29 37.43
N THR A 112 12.65 18.88 37.32
CA THR A 112 13.81 18.25 36.68
C THR A 112 14.32 17.06 37.50
N VAL A 113 14.32 17.18 38.83
CA VAL A 113 14.67 16.07 39.74
C VAL A 113 13.76 14.87 39.51
N ARG A 114 12.43 15.07 39.45
CA ARG A 114 11.47 13.98 39.20
C ARG A 114 11.73 13.29 37.85
N ARG A 115 11.93 14.08 36.78
CA ARG A 115 12.25 13.55 35.43
C ARG A 115 13.53 12.73 35.40
N LEU A 116 14.60 13.26 36.00
CA LEU A 116 15.90 12.58 36.03
C LEU A 116 15.85 11.31 36.90
N HIS A 117 15.11 11.33 38.01
CA HIS A 117 14.91 10.14 38.84
C HIS A 117 14.16 9.04 38.08
N ALA A 118 13.10 9.40 37.35
CA ALA A 118 12.39 8.47 36.48
C ALA A 118 13.31 7.85 35.41
N LEU A 119 14.09 8.69 34.70
CA LEU A 119 15.06 8.21 33.71
C LEU A 119 16.15 7.33 34.33
N GLN A 120 16.59 7.63 35.55
CA GLN A 120 17.61 6.83 36.25
C GLN A 120 17.07 5.45 36.64
N GLY A 121 15.83 5.38 37.15
CA GLY A 121 15.16 4.11 37.43
C GLY A 121 15.04 3.24 36.18
N VAL A 122 14.64 3.86 35.05
CA VAL A 122 14.59 3.18 33.75
C VAL A 122 15.97 2.72 33.28
N GLU A 123 17.00 3.56 33.39
CA GLU A 123 18.37 3.19 33.03
C GLU A 123 18.86 1.99 33.84
N LEU A 124 18.69 2.00 35.17
CA LEU A 124 19.12 0.90 36.03
C LEU A 124 18.40 -0.41 35.69
N ALA A 125 17.08 -0.38 35.50
CA ALA A 125 16.29 -1.55 35.13
C ALA A 125 16.65 -2.09 33.73
N LEU A 126 16.96 -1.19 32.80
CA LEU A 126 17.47 -1.52 31.47
C LEU A 126 18.81 -2.25 31.58
N LEU A 127 19.78 -1.67 32.27
CA LEU A 127 21.13 -2.23 32.39
C LEU A 127 21.15 -3.58 33.10
N ALA A 128 20.28 -3.79 34.10
CA ALA A 128 20.16 -5.06 34.81
C ALA A 128 19.70 -6.23 33.92
N GLY A 129 18.99 -5.95 32.81
CA GLY A 129 18.48 -6.96 31.90
C GLY A 129 19.13 -6.99 30.52
N LEU A 130 20.21 -6.24 30.29
CA LEU A 130 21.00 -6.38 29.07
C LEU A 130 21.77 -7.71 29.06
N SER A 131 22.10 -8.19 27.86
CA SER A 131 22.90 -9.41 27.73
C SER A 131 24.25 -9.25 28.47
N PRO A 132 24.81 -10.32 29.06
CA PRO A 132 26.11 -10.24 29.75
C PRO A 132 27.26 -9.74 28.85
N ARG A 133 27.10 -9.83 27.53
CA ARG A 133 28.09 -9.38 26.53
C ARG A 133 27.85 -7.95 26.07
N SER A 134 26.64 -7.41 26.23
CA SER A 134 26.27 -6.08 25.75
C SER A 134 26.55 -5.04 26.84
N ARG A 135 27.18 -3.93 26.46
CA ARG A 135 27.48 -2.82 27.37
C ARG A 135 27.07 -1.48 26.74
N PRO A 136 26.42 -0.57 27.50
CA PRO A 136 26.21 0.79 27.02
C PRO A 136 27.56 1.51 26.82
N PRO A 137 27.60 2.59 26.02
CA PRO A 137 28.85 3.29 25.71
C PRO A 137 29.73 3.63 26.93
N PRO A 138 29.21 4.19 28.05
CA PRO A 138 30.05 4.57 29.18
C PRO A 138 30.68 3.35 29.88
N ALA A 139 29.90 2.29 30.10
CA ALA A 139 30.41 1.07 30.73
C ALA A 139 31.44 0.36 29.85
N LEU A 140 31.26 0.41 28.52
CA LEU A 140 32.22 -0.15 27.57
C LEU A 140 33.53 0.66 27.55
N ALA A 141 33.44 1.99 27.56
CA ALA A 141 34.61 2.87 27.65
C ALA A 141 35.40 2.61 28.96
N GLN A 142 34.71 2.49 30.09
CA GLN A 142 35.34 2.17 31.38
C GLN A 142 36.04 0.80 31.38
N ALA A 143 35.38 -0.23 30.83
CA ALA A 143 35.97 -1.55 30.72
C ALA A 143 37.21 -1.57 29.80
N ALA A 144 37.21 -0.77 28.74
CA ALA A 144 38.36 -0.60 27.85
C ALA A 144 39.52 0.16 28.53
N LEU A 145 39.22 1.23 29.28
CA LEU A 145 40.21 2.00 30.05
C LEU A 145 40.97 1.13 31.05
N GLY A 146 40.28 0.21 31.74
CA GLY A 146 40.92 -0.75 32.65
C GLY A 146 41.95 -1.69 32.00
N ARG A 147 41.97 -1.76 30.65
CA ARG A 147 42.89 -2.61 29.86
C ARG A 147 43.70 -1.83 28.83
N VAL A 148 43.84 -0.51 29.00
CA VAL A 148 44.56 0.35 28.04
C VAL A 148 46.02 -0.07 27.85
N HIS A 149 46.65 -0.67 28.86
CA HIS A 149 48.01 -1.23 28.79
C HIS A 149 48.18 -2.31 27.70
N ALA A 150 47.11 -3.01 27.31
CA ALA A 150 47.14 -4.03 26.26
C ALA A 150 47.00 -3.44 24.83
N ALA A 151 46.80 -2.12 24.71
CA ALA A 151 46.42 -1.50 23.45
C ALA A 151 47.49 -1.62 22.34
N ALA A 152 48.77 -1.43 22.68
CA ALA A 152 49.86 -1.53 21.71
C ALA A 152 49.93 -2.92 21.05
N ALA A 153 49.69 -3.99 21.81
CA ALA A 153 49.69 -5.37 21.29
C ALA A 153 48.43 -5.71 20.48
N LEU A 154 47.27 -5.18 20.88
CA LEU A 154 45.98 -5.52 20.27
C LEU A 154 45.65 -4.70 19.02
N LEU A 155 45.97 -3.42 19.03
CA LEU A 155 45.58 -2.43 18.02
C LEU A 155 46.76 -1.95 17.17
N GLY A 156 47.97 -1.94 17.72
CA GLY A 156 49.12 -1.27 17.10
C GLY A 156 48.90 0.24 17.01
N SER A 157 49.48 0.90 16.00
CA SER A 157 49.24 2.34 15.78
C SER A 157 47.78 2.59 15.39
N ILE A 158 47.23 3.73 15.80
CA ILE A 158 45.85 4.13 15.48
C ILE A 158 45.88 5.34 14.55
N THR A 159 45.09 5.29 13.48
CA THR A 159 44.88 6.43 12.56
C THR A 159 43.39 6.71 12.39
N LEU A 160 42.93 7.90 12.79
CA LEU A 160 41.55 8.33 12.53
C LEU A 160 41.47 8.89 11.11
N LYS A 161 40.65 8.27 10.25
CA LYS A 161 40.50 8.63 8.83
C LYS A 161 39.10 9.13 8.54
N GLY A 162 38.99 10.40 8.15
CA GLY A 162 37.70 11.01 7.77
C GLY A 162 36.71 11.14 8.94
N VAL A 163 37.21 11.13 10.18
CA VAL A 163 36.39 11.29 11.39
C VAL A 163 36.42 12.77 11.81
N PRO A 164 35.28 13.48 11.78
CA PRO A 164 35.27 14.91 12.08
C PRO A 164 35.34 15.23 13.58
N ASP A 165 34.73 14.40 14.42
CA ASP A 165 34.80 14.47 15.87
C ASP A 165 34.48 13.09 16.47
N ILE A 166 34.71 12.95 17.77
CA ILE A 166 34.42 11.76 18.57
C ILE A 166 33.47 12.16 19.71
N ASP A 167 32.43 11.35 19.93
CA ASP A 167 31.46 11.59 21.01
C ASP A 167 32.17 11.67 22.37
N PRO A 168 31.75 12.58 23.28
CA PRO A 168 32.39 12.82 24.57
C PRO A 168 32.80 11.58 25.37
N VAL A 169 31.93 10.57 25.44
CA VAL A 169 32.16 9.33 26.19
C VAL A 169 33.42 8.56 25.77
N TRP A 170 33.85 8.72 24.51
CA TRP A 170 35.03 8.03 23.98
C TRP A 170 36.30 8.87 24.06
N ARG A 171 36.21 10.18 24.31
CA ARG A 171 37.36 11.10 24.31
C ARG A 171 38.40 10.72 25.36
N VAL A 172 37.95 10.36 26.57
CA VAL A 172 38.83 9.91 27.66
C VAL A 172 39.61 8.66 27.27
N LEU A 173 38.95 7.69 26.62
CA LEU A 173 39.60 6.48 26.14
C LEU A 173 40.63 6.79 25.04
N LEU A 174 40.31 7.67 24.09
CA LEU A 174 41.25 8.03 23.02
C LEU A 174 42.47 8.77 23.56
N THR A 175 42.29 9.67 24.53
CA THR A 175 43.39 10.35 25.22
C THR A 175 44.30 9.36 25.96
N ALA A 176 43.72 8.38 26.67
CA ALA A 176 44.50 7.34 27.34
C ALA A 176 45.25 6.43 26.34
N LEU A 177 44.67 6.15 25.18
CA LEU A 177 45.34 5.40 24.11
C LEU A 177 46.54 6.17 23.55
N ALA A 178 46.42 7.48 23.35
CA ALA A 178 47.51 8.32 22.86
C ALA A 178 48.73 8.38 23.80
N GLN A 179 48.55 8.04 25.08
CA GLN A 179 49.66 7.89 26.04
C GLN A 179 50.41 6.56 25.90
N GLN A 180 49.79 5.54 25.31
CA GLN A 180 50.32 4.16 25.25
C GLN A 180 50.84 3.77 23.86
N LEU A 181 50.34 4.40 22.80
CA LEU A 181 50.69 4.08 21.41
C LEU A 181 50.54 5.31 20.51
N PRO A 182 51.17 5.31 19.32
CA PRO A 182 51.02 6.38 18.35
C PRO A 182 49.57 6.49 17.85
N VAL A 183 48.93 7.63 18.10
CA VAL A 183 47.61 7.97 17.58
C VAL A 183 47.76 9.18 16.66
N VAL A 184 47.39 8.99 15.39
CA VAL A 184 47.36 10.04 14.37
C VAL A 184 45.91 10.35 14.02
N TRP A 185 45.54 11.63 14.07
CA TRP A 185 44.27 12.10 13.55
C TRP A 185 44.48 12.77 12.20
N GLU A 186 44.04 12.12 11.12
CA GLU A 186 44.01 12.71 9.79
C GLU A 186 42.78 13.61 9.67
N VAL A 187 42.95 14.87 10.04
CA VAL A 187 41.90 15.88 9.92
C VAL A 187 41.95 16.42 8.49
N GLY A 188 40.82 16.34 7.79
CA GLY A 188 40.64 17.05 6.53
C GLY A 188 40.46 18.56 6.77
N HIS A 189 39.39 19.12 6.22
CA HIS A 189 39.07 20.55 6.39
C HIS A 189 38.15 20.85 7.58
N ALA A 190 37.73 19.82 8.31
CA ALA A 190 36.91 19.97 9.50
C ALA A 190 37.64 20.86 10.54
N GLN A 191 36.87 21.59 11.34
CA GLN A 191 37.41 22.30 12.48
C GLN A 191 38.03 21.28 13.44
N ILE A 192 39.29 21.49 13.79
CA ILE A 192 39.97 20.67 14.81
C ILE A 192 39.19 20.83 16.12
N PRO A 193 38.67 19.74 16.71
CA PRO A 193 38.01 19.81 17.99
C PRO A 193 38.93 20.41 19.07
N THR A 194 38.42 21.38 19.82
CA THR A 194 39.22 22.11 20.83
C THR A 194 39.78 21.21 21.92
N TRP A 195 39.07 20.12 22.24
CA TRP A 195 39.49 19.14 23.24
C TRP A 195 40.80 18.41 22.88
N LEU A 196 41.22 18.42 21.61
CA LEU A 196 42.49 17.80 21.18
C LEU A 196 43.73 18.58 21.60
N ALA A 197 43.62 19.87 21.90
CA ALA A 197 44.76 20.75 22.18
C ALA A 197 45.62 20.27 23.37
N ALA A 198 45.01 19.56 24.32
CA ALA A 198 45.67 19.05 25.53
C ALA A 198 45.96 17.53 25.47
N THR A 199 46.07 16.94 24.27
CA THR A 199 46.25 15.49 24.08
C THR A 199 47.56 15.15 23.35
N HIS A 200 48.07 13.92 23.53
CA HIS A 200 49.25 13.41 22.81
C HIS A 200 48.93 12.92 21.38
N ILE A 201 47.82 13.35 20.80
CA ILE A 201 47.37 12.90 19.48
C ILE A 201 48.07 13.73 18.41
N GLU A 202 48.78 13.08 17.49
CA GLU A 202 49.39 13.76 16.34
C GLU A 202 48.28 14.20 15.38
N ILE A 203 48.15 15.49 15.15
CA ILE A 203 47.19 16.02 14.17
C ILE A 203 47.89 16.17 12.83
N ARG A 204 47.49 15.35 11.86
CA ARG A 204 47.95 15.44 10.48
C ARG A 204 46.86 16.08 9.64
N ARG A 205 47.15 17.26 9.09
CA ARG A 205 46.23 17.88 8.12
C ARG A 205 46.41 17.24 6.75
N CYS A 206 45.34 16.66 6.24
CA CYS A 206 45.29 16.07 4.91
C CYS A 206 44.49 16.99 3.99
N GLY A 207 45.19 17.81 3.17
CA GLY A 207 44.58 18.75 2.22
C GLY A 207 44.96 20.21 2.46
N ALA A 208 44.42 21.12 1.64
CA ALA A 208 44.67 22.56 1.74
C ALA A 208 44.10 23.18 3.03
N ALA A 209 44.70 24.29 3.49
CA ALA A 209 44.34 24.95 4.74
C ALA A 209 42.87 25.41 4.81
N ARG A 210 42.32 25.55 6.02
CA ARG A 210 40.96 26.08 6.26
C ARG A 210 40.81 27.47 5.63
N GLY A 211 39.71 27.71 4.92
CA GLY A 211 39.45 28.96 4.19
C GLY A 211 40.06 28.99 2.78
N SER A 212 40.78 27.95 2.35
CA SER A 212 41.10 27.78 0.94
C SER A 212 39.80 27.66 0.13
N ALA A 213 39.77 28.35 -1.01
CA ALA A 213 38.71 28.19 -1.99
C ALA A 213 38.59 26.70 -2.37
N PRO A 214 37.37 26.18 -2.60
CA PRO A 214 37.21 24.82 -3.08
C PRO A 214 38.03 24.63 -4.35
N ALA A 215 38.61 23.44 -4.54
CA ALA A 215 39.45 23.14 -5.70
C ALA A 215 38.71 23.38 -7.03
N VAL A 216 37.39 23.24 -7.01
CA VAL A 216 36.48 23.53 -8.12
C VAL A 216 35.35 24.41 -7.60
N GLN A 217 35.00 25.45 -8.36
CA GLN A 217 33.85 26.30 -8.04
C GLN A 217 32.54 25.49 -8.16
N PRO A 218 31.69 25.44 -7.12
CA PRO A 218 30.42 24.75 -7.21
C PRO A 218 29.49 25.38 -8.25
N THR A 219 28.76 24.54 -8.97
CA THR A 219 27.67 24.99 -9.86
C THR A 219 26.33 24.83 -9.16
N VAL A 220 25.47 25.84 -9.21
CA VAL A 220 24.14 25.78 -8.58
C VAL A 220 23.06 25.60 -9.63
N GLU A 221 22.19 24.61 -9.41
CA GLU A 221 21.11 24.24 -10.32
C GLU A 221 19.75 24.24 -9.61
N SER A 222 18.76 24.89 -10.22
CA SER A 222 17.37 24.88 -9.75
C SER A 222 16.52 23.90 -10.55
N CYS A 223 15.94 22.93 -9.86
CA CYS A 223 15.03 21.93 -10.43
C CYS A 223 13.57 22.26 -10.11
N ALA A 224 12.63 21.65 -10.82
CA ALA A 224 11.20 21.96 -10.66
C ALA A 224 10.60 21.33 -9.38
N SER A 225 10.99 20.10 -9.09
CA SER A 225 10.50 19.23 -8.02
C SER A 225 11.60 18.25 -7.59
N PRO A 226 11.47 17.53 -6.46
CA PRO A 226 12.42 16.48 -6.06
C PRO A 226 12.58 15.38 -7.12
N SER A 227 11.48 15.02 -7.80
CA SER A 227 11.51 14.06 -8.91
C SER A 227 12.32 14.54 -10.11
N HIS A 228 12.24 15.83 -10.45
CA HIS A 228 13.07 16.43 -11.50
C HIS A 228 14.54 16.49 -11.05
N GLU A 229 14.80 16.80 -9.78
CA GLU A 229 16.14 16.83 -9.22
C GLU A 229 16.84 15.46 -9.24
N ALA A 230 16.13 14.38 -8.88
CA ALA A 230 16.64 13.01 -9.01
C ALA A 230 16.93 12.62 -10.47
N LEU A 231 16.06 13.03 -11.40
CA LEU A 231 16.27 12.81 -12.83
C LEU A 231 17.53 13.51 -13.33
N GLU A 232 17.74 14.77 -12.94
CA GLU A 232 18.92 15.54 -13.31
C GLU A 232 20.22 14.98 -12.72
N ALA A 233 20.16 14.46 -11.49
CA ALA A 233 21.29 13.76 -10.89
C ALA A 233 21.73 12.55 -11.74
N LEU A 234 20.78 11.74 -12.21
CA LEU A 234 21.09 10.58 -13.05
C LEU A 234 21.44 10.94 -14.49
N ARG A 235 20.86 11.99 -15.08
CA ARG A 235 21.31 12.55 -16.37
C ARG A 235 22.78 12.94 -16.29
N TRP A 236 23.15 13.66 -15.22
CA TRP A 236 24.52 14.09 -14.97
C TRP A 236 25.49 12.93 -14.75
N ALA A 237 25.16 11.95 -13.90
CA ALA A 237 26.04 10.78 -13.73
C ALA A 237 26.18 9.96 -15.01
N ARG A 238 25.10 9.78 -15.77
CA ARG A 238 25.16 9.07 -17.05
C ARG A 238 26.02 9.81 -18.06
N GLU A 239 25.92 11.14 -18.13
CA GLU A 239 26.80 11.96 -18.97
C GLU A 239 28.28 11.75 -18.62
N LEU A 240 28.62 11.79 -17.32
CA LEU A 240 30.00 11.57 -16.87
C LEU A 240 30.52 10.18 -17.24
N ILE A 241 29.71 9.15 -17.02
CA ILE A 241 30.07 7.75 -17.32
C ILE A 241 30.17 7.52 -18.83
N ALA A 242 29.17 7.95 -19.60
CA ALA A 242 29.10 7.73 -21.04
C ALA A 242 30.21 8.46 -21.81
N ASN A 243 30.63 9.63 -21.32
CA ASN A 243 31.75 10.38 -21.89
C ASN A 243 33.11 9.92 -21.35
N GLY A 244 33.18 8.89 -20.49
CA GLY A 244 34.42 8.36 -19.93
C GLY A 244 35.13 9.30 -18.95
N ARG A 245 34.43 10.30 -18.39
CA ARG A 245 34.99 11.28 -17.44
C ARG A 245 35.09 10.75 -16.01
N ALA A 246 34.24 9.79 -15.66
CA ALA A 246 34.18 9.20 -14.34
C ALA A 246 33.79 7.73 -14.41
N ALA A 247 34.36 6.90 -13.52
CA ALA A 247 33.80 5.58 -13.23
C ALA A 247 32.65 5.71 -12.21
N PRO A 248 31.71 4.74 -12.13
CA PRO A 248 30.58 4.84 -11.22
C PRO A 248 30.99 5.09 -9.75
N GLN A 249 32.04 4.41 -9.26
CA GLN A 249 32.54 4.57 -7.90
C GLN A 249 33.15 5.94 -7.57
N ASP A 250 33.35 6.79 -8.58
CA ASP A 250 33.88 8.14 -8.42
C ASP A 250 32.77 9.20 -8.28
N ILE A 251 31.50 8.79 -8.34
CA ILE A 251 30.33 9.67 -8.33
C ILE A 251 29.52 9.42 -7.06
N ALA A 252 29.07 10.50 -6.41
CA ALA A 252 28.12 10.41 -5.32
C ALA A 252 27.07 11.53 -5.33
N PHE A 253 25.88 11.16 -4.87
CA PHE A 253 24.75 12.03 -4.60
C PHE A 253 24.46 12.00 -3.11
N CYS A 254 24.18 13.15 -2.50
CA CYS A 254 23.81 13.18 -1.09
C CYS A 254 22.70 14.18 -0.77
N ALA A 255 21.98 13.86 0.30
CA ALA A 255 21.10 14.79 0.99
C ALA A 255 21.16 14.49 2.50
N PRO A 256 20.91 15.47 3.39
CA PRO A 256 20.89 15.22 4.83
C PRO A 256 19.72 14.30 5.24
N VAL A 257 18.63 14.32 4.46
CA VAL A 257 17.47 13.42 4.60
C VAL A 257 17.12 12.84 3.24
N PRO A 258 17.59 11.63 2.90
CA PRO A 258 17.39 11.02 1.57
C PRO A 258 15.93 10.65 1.22
N ALA A 259 15.06 10.48 2.21
CA ALA A 259 13.73 9.89 2.03
C ALA A 259 12.88 10.48 0.87
N PRO A 260 12.83 11.81 0.63
CA PRO A 260 12.06 12.39 -0.48
C PRO A 260 12.54 11.99 -1.88
N TRP A 261 13.77 11.48 -2.02
CA TRP A 261 14.32 11.05 -3.32
C TRP A 261 14.44 9.53 -3.46
N ASP A 262 14.28 8.76 -2.37
CA ASP A 262 14.53 7.31 -2.36
C ASP A 262 13.71 6.57 -3.42
N ASP A 263 12.40 6.84 -3.50
CA ASP A 263 11.51 6.17 -4.45
C ASP A 263 11.82 6.57 -5.90
N TYR A 264 12.15 7.84 -6.14
CA TYR A 264 12.55 8.31 -7.47
C TYR A 264 13.87 7.66 -7.90
N PHE A 265 14.87 7.60 -7.02
CA PHE A 265 16.14 6.94 -7.32
C PHE A 265 15.98 5.44 -7.53
N ALA A 266 15.11 4.77 -6.77
CA ALA A 266 14.89 3.33 -6.92
C ALA A 266 14.31 3.02 -8.32
N VAL A 267 13.31 3.79 -8.76
CA VAL A 267 12.70 3.64 -10.10
C VAL A 267 13.69 4.02 -11.20
N LEU A 268 14.37 5.15 -11.07
CA LEU A 268 15.27 5.67 -12.11
C LEU A 268 16.55 4.85 -12.23
N ALA A 269 17.13 4.33 -11.14
CA ALA A 269 18.30 3.46 -11.18
C ALA A 269 17.99 2.18 -11.98
N HIS A 270 16.86 1.54 -11.69
CA HIS A 270 16.42 0.35 -12.43
C HIS A 270 16.19 0.65 -13.91
N ALA A 271 15.52 1.76 -14.24
CA ALA A 271 15.21 2.13 -15.61
C ALA A 271 16.42 2.66 -16.42
N SER A 272 17.43 3.20 -15.75
CA SER A 272 18.63 3.78 -16.40
C SER A 272 19.74 2.77 -16.64
N GLY A 273 19.79 1.69 -15.85
CA GLY A 273 20.90 0.74 -15.81
C GLY A 273 22.17 1.29 -15.15
N VAL A 274 22.10 2.47 -14.52
CA VAL A 274 23.23 3.03 -13.75
C VAL A 274 23.34 2.26 -12.42
N PRO A 275 24.52 1.69 -12.07
CA PRO A 275 24.69 1.03 -10.78
C PRO A 275 24.68 2.09 -9.68
N LEU A 276 23.58 2.16 -8.93
CA LEU A 276 23.36 3.12 -7.84
C LEU A 276 23.20 2.35 -6.53
N ALA A 277 24.04 2.64 -5.54
CA ALA A 277 24.02 2.01 -4.23
C ALA A 277 23.43 2.94 -3.16
N PHE A 278 22.41 2.47 -2.46
CA PHE A 278 21.73 3.14 -1.35
C PHE A 278 22.51 2.89 -0.05
N VAL A 279 23.33 3.85 0.34
CA VAL A 279 24.19 3.76 1.53
C VAL A 279 23.39 3.52 2.82
N HIS A 280 22.19 4.11 2.92
CA HIS A 280 21.27 3.96 4.04
C HIS A 280 20.26 2.81 3.87
N GLY A 281 20.39 2.01 2.80
CA GLY A 281 19.49 0.93 2.44
C GLY A 281 18.17 1.40 1.81
N HIS A 282 17.42 0.44 1.26
CA HIS A 282 16.12 0.69 0.64
C HIS A 282 15.00 0.78 1.66
N PRO A 283 13.98 1.64 1.48
CA PRO A 283 12.73 1.55 2.23
C PRO A 283 12.18 0.12 2.22
N ALA A 284 11.89 -0.47 3.39
CA ALA A 284 11.41 -1.85 3.43
C ALA A 284 10.15 -2.03 2.58
N LEU A 285 9.23 -1.07 2.65
CA LEU A 285 8.00 -1.08 1.84
C LEU A 285 8.23 -0.90 0.33
N ALA A 286 9.39 -0.42 -0.11
CA ALA A 286 9.75 -0.39 -1.54
C ALA A 286 10.31 -1.75 -2.02
N THR A 287 10.59 -2.68 -1.11
CA THR A 287 11.14 -4.01 -1.43
C THR A 287 10.06 -5.10 -1.39
N ARG A 288 10.27 -6.17 -2.17
CA ARG A 288 9.41 -7.36 -2.10
C ARG A 288 9.41 -8.01 -0.71
N ALA A 289 10.56 -8.00 -0.02
CA ALA A 289 10.69 -8.54 1.32
C ALA A 289 9.79 -7.80 2.34
N GLY A 290 9.85 -6.47 2.35
CA GLY A 290 8.98 -5.68 3.22
C GLY A 290 7.51 -5.68 2.79
N GLN A 291 7.21 -5.78 1.49
CA GLN A 291 5.82 -5.98 1.03
C GLN A 291 5.23 -7.32 1.50
N SER A 292 6.04 -8.39 1.54
CA SER A 292 5.61 -9.70 2.06
C SER A 292 5.30 -9.64 3.56
N ALA A 293 6.17 -8.97 4.34
CA ALA A 293 5.94 -8.72 5.75
C ALA A 293 4.70 -7.83 5.99
N ALA A 294 4.50 -6.80 5.16
CA ALA A 294 3.35 -5.90 5.25
C ALA A 294 2.03 -6.60 4.91
N ALA A 295 2.01 -7.48 3.89
CA ALA A 295 0.82 -8.25 3.55
C ALA A 295 0.44 -9.24 4.66
N LEU A 296 1.43 -9.85 5.34
CA LEU A 296 1.17 -10.70 6.50
C LEU A 296 0.60 -9.89 7.66
N ALA A 297 1.19 -8.72 7.95
CA ALA A 297 0.70 -7.80 8.98
C ALA A 297 -0.76 -7.38 8.73
N GLU A 298 -1.08 -7.02 7.49
CA GLU A 298 -2.42 -6.58 7.09
C GLU A 298 -3.47 -7.68 7.28
N VAL A 299 -3.17 -8.93 6.94
CA VAL A 299 -4.08 -10.06 7.20
C VAL A 299 -4.25 -10.27 8.71
N LEU A 300 -3.17 -10.24 9.49
CA LEU A 300 -3.25 -10.47 10.93
C LEU A 300 -3.99 -9.36 11.69
N LEU A 301 -3.89 -8.10 11.22
CA LEU A 301 -4.49 -6.95 11.90
C LEU A 301 -5.93 -6.68 11.46
N ALA A 302 -6.26 -6.87 10.18
CA ALA A 302 -7.59 -6.59 9.66
C ALA A 302 -8.44 -7.85 9.39
N GLY A 303 -7.92 -9.07 9.60
CA GLY A 303 -8.64 -10.34 9.41
C GLY A 303 -8.42 -11.02 8.04
N LEU A 304 -9.27 -11.97 7.66
CA LEU A 304 -9.22 -12.56 6.32
C LEU A 304 -10.01 -11.69 5.32
N SER A 305 -9.55 -11.62 4.09
CA SER A 305 -10.40 -11.29 2.93
C SER A 305 -9.78 -11.89 1.68
N ARG A 306 -10.58 -12.04 0.63
CA ARG A 306 -10.11 -12.53 -0.67
C ARG A 306 -8.95 -11.70 -1.21
N SER A 307 -9.04 -10.37 -1.18
CA SER A 307 -7.97 -9.49 -1.71
C SER A 307 -6.67 -9.62 -0.92
N ARG A 308 -6.76 -9.65 0.41
CA ARG A 308 -5.60 -9.68 1.32
C ARG A 308 -4.89 -11.02 1.32
N VAL A 309 -5.64 -12.13 1.35
CA VAL A 309 -5.07 -13.47 1.21
C VAL A 309 -4.44 -13.63 -0.18
N ARG A 310 -5.10 -13.15 -1.24
CA ARG A 310 -4.53 -13.20 -2.60
C ARG A 310 -3.24 -12.39 -2.70
N ARG A 311 -3.19 -11.19 -2.12
CA ARG A 311 -1.98 -10.36 -2.06
C ARG A 311 -0.85 -11.09 -1.33
N LEU A 312 -1.13 -11.61 -0.13
CA LEU A 312 -0.17 -12.35 0.69
C LEU A 312 0.38 -13.56 -0.06
N PHE A 313 -0.49 -14.44 -0.54
CA PHE A 313 -0.07 -15.68 -1.21
C PHE A 313 0.66 -15.39 -2.52
N SER A 314 0.28 -14.36 -3.27
CA SER A 314 1.00 -13.97 -4.49
C SER A 314 2.43 -13.50 -4.21
N LEU A 315 2.66 -12.84 -3.08
CA LEU A 315 4.00 -12.41 -2.67
C LEU A 315 4.85 -13.58 -2.18
N LEU A 316 4.24 -14.50 -1.43
CA LEU A 316 4.88 -15.68 -0.84
C LEU A 316 5.04 -16.88 -1.79
N ALA A 317 4.28 -16.92 -2.89
CA ALA A 317 4.34 -18.00 -3.85
C ALA A 317 5.79 -18.17 -4.38
N GLY A 318 6.32 -19.38 -4.25
CA GLY A 318 7.70 -19.72 -4.60
C GLY A 318 8.79 -19.25 -3.63
N GLN A 319 8.45 -18.55 -2.53
CA GLN A 319 9.39 -18.14 -1.48
C GLN A 319 9.16 -18.86 -0.15
N SER A 320 7.91 -19.21 0.13
CA SER A 320 7.53 -20.00 1.30
C SER A 320 7.49 -21.49 0.94
N PRO A 321 8.22 -22.38 1.66
CA PRO A 321 8.11 -23.82 1.46
C PRO A 321 6.67 -24.33 1.60
N ARG A 322 5.86 -23.71 2.48
CA ARG A 322 4.46 -24.08 2.73
C ARG A 322 3.52 -23.75 1.58
N LEU A 323 3.88 -22.79 0.74
CA LEU A 323 3.11 -22.37 -0.44
C LEU A 323 3.82 -22.73 -1.75
N ALA A 324 4.87 -23.55 -1.71
CA ALA A 324 5.65 -23.92 -2.89
C ALA A 324 4.80 -24.73 -3.90
N ALA A 325 3.86 -25.54 -3.41
CA ALA A 325 2.95 -26.35 -4.23
C ALA A 325 1.68 -25.60 -4.68
N LEU A 326 1.52 -24.31 -4.32
CA LEU A 326 0.32 -23.55 -4.66
C LEU A 326 0.35 -23.15 -6.15
N PRO A 327 -0.61 -23.60 -6.99
CA PRO A 327 -0.65 -23.23 -8.40
C PRO A 327 -1.02 -21.75 -8.56
N ARG A 328 -0.57 -21.08 -9.65
CA ARG A 328 -0.91 -19.66 -9.90
C ARG A 328 -2.42 -19.42 -10.01
N THR A 329 -3.15 -20.43 -10.48
CA THR A 329 -4.60 -20.43 -10.72
C THR A 329 -5.41 -20.89 -9.50
N TRP A 330 -4.80 -21.06 -8.33
CA TRP A 330 -5.48 -21.56 -7.12
C TRP A 330 -6.76 -20.79 -6.71
N HIS A 331 -6.88 -19.54 -7.14
CA HIS A 331 -7.97 -18.64 -6.80
C HIS A 331 -9.07 -18.58 -7.86
N GLU A 332 -8.93 -19.28 -8.99
CA GLU A 332 -9.92 -19.24 -10.09
C GLU A 332 -11.24 -19.92 -9.73
N SER A 333 -11.19 -20.90 -8.83
CA SER A 333 -12.38 -21.58 -8.30
C SER A 333 -13.09 -20.81 -7.19
N LEU A 334 -12.50 -19.72 -6.69
CA LEU A 334 -13.11 -18.91 -5.64
C LEU A 334 -14.09 -17.92 -6.24
N PRO A 335 -15.31 -17.79 -5.68
CA PRO A 335 -16.27 -16.80 -6.13
C PRO A 335 -15.67 -15.40 -6.13
N SER A 336 -15.80 -14.69 -7.25
CA SER A 336 -15.21 -13.36 -7.38
C SER A 336 -15.90 -12.30 -6.52
N GLU A 337 -17.13 -12.57 -6.11
CA GLU A 337 -18.01 -11.62 -5.43
C GLU A 337 -18.04 -11.78 -3.90
N LEU A 338 -17.51 -12.88 -3.37
CA LEU A 338 -17.50 -13.12 -1.93
C LEU A 338 -16.27 -12.48 -1.27
N PRO A 339 -16.46 -11.76 -0.15
CA PRO A 339 -15.35 -11.12 0.57
C PRO A 339 -14.47 -12.16 1.29
N LEU A 340 -15.02 -13.34 1.61
CA LEU A 340 -14.35 -14.45 2.30
C LEU A 340 -13.64 -13.98 3.59
N GLU A 341 -14.42 -13.47 4.53
CA GLU A 341 -13.90 -12.89 5.78
C GLU A 341 -13.74 -13.92 6.90
N ARG A 342 -14.49 -15.01 6.84
CA ARG A 342 -14.45 -16.07 7.84
C ARG A 342 -13.79 -17.33 7.30
N TRP A 343 -13.08 -18.03 8.18
CA TRP A 343 -12.43 -19.30 7.83
C TRP A 343 -13.42 -20.35 7.30
N GLU A 344 -14.64 -20.40 7.85
CA GLU A 344 -15.69 -21.34 7.42
C GLU A 344 -16.09 -21.12 5.96
N ASP A 345 -16.13 -19.86 5.51
CA ASP A 345 -16.44 -19.51 4.13
C ASP A 345 -15.35 -20.05 3.20
N TRP A 346 -14.08 -19.89 3.58
CA TRP A 346 -12.95 -20.46 2.84
C TRP A 346 -13.01 -21.98 2.79
N ALA A 347 -13.33 -22.63 3.92
CA ALA A 347 -13.45 -24.09 4.01
C ALA A 347 -14.57 -24.63 3.11
N ALA A 348 -15.73 -23.98 3.10
CA ALA A 348 -16.87 -24.36 2.28
C ALA A 348 -16.57 -24.24 0.77
N HIS A 349 -15.85 -23.19 0.36
CA HIS A 349 -15.58 -22.93 -1.07
C HIS A 349 -14.36 -23.67 -1.61
N LEU A 350 -13.31 -23.85 -0.80
CA LEU A 350 -12.12 -24.60 -1.21
C LEU A 350 -12.28 -26.12 -1.03
N GLY A 351 -13.11 -26.56 -0.07
CA GLY A 351 -13.28 -27.97 0.30
C GLY A 351 -14.06 -28.83 -0.70
N GLY A 352 -14.55 -28.24 -1.79
CA GLY A 352 -15.53 -28.87 -2.70
C GLY A 352 -16.94 -28.70 -2.14
N GLY A 353 -17.79 -27.96 -2.86
CA GLY A 353 -19.19 -27.74 -2.48
C GLY A 353 -19.99 -29.05 -2.44
N ARG A 354 -21.27 -28.96 -2.03
CA ARG A 354 -22.18 -30.12 -1.84
C ARG A 354 -22.26 -31.09 -3.03
N ASP A 355 -21.86 -30.65 -4.23
CA ASP A 355 -21.75 -31.44 -5.46
C ASP A 355 -20.37 -31.28 -6.12
N ALA A 356 -19.30 -31.99 -5.69
CA ALA A 356 -18.18 -32.41 -6.56
C ALA A 356 -17.02 -33.13 -5.83
N GLN A 357 -16.24 -33.84 -6.66
CA GLN A 357 -14.96 -34.55 -6.48
C GLN A 357 -14.01 -34.08 -5.35
N ALA A 358 -13.17 -35.01 -4.89
CA ALA A 358 -12.17 -34.77 -3.86
C ALA A 358 -11.35 -33.48 -4.12
N PRO A 359 -11.13 -32.64 -3.09
CA PRO A 359 -10.49 -31.35 -3.25
C PRO A 359 -9.03 -31.50 -3.72
N PRO A 360 -8.49 -30.52 -4.47
CA PRO A 360 -7.09 -30.53 -4.89
C PRO A 360 -6.11 -30.71 -3.72
N ALA A 361 -5.00 -31.41 -3.95
CA ALA A 361 -4.06 -31.81 -2.89
C ALA A 361 -3.45 -30.64 -2.08
N PHE A 362 -3.44 -29.42 -2.61
CA PHE A 362 -2.94 -28.23 -1.91
C PHE A 362 -3.95 -27.63 -0.91
N VAL A 363 -5.24 -27.95 -1.03
CA VAL A 363 -6.33 -27.34 -0.24
C VAL A 363 -6.17 -27.53 1.27
N PRO A 364 -5.85 -28.73 1.79
CA PRO A 364 -5.69 -28.91 3.24
C PRO A 364 -4.62 -27.99 3.84
N GLY A 365 -3.46 -27.88 3.18
CA GLY A 365 -2.38 -27.01 3.64
C GLY A 365 -2.74 -25.52 3.61
N VAL A 366 -3.51 -25.09 2.60
CA VAL A 366 -4.02 -23.72 2.51
C VAL A 366 -5.04 -23.44 3.64
N LEU A 367 -5.99 -24.34 3.88
CA LEU A 367 -6.99 -24.17 4.92
C LEU A 367 -6.39 -24.14 6.32
N ASP A 368 -5.31 -24.89 6.57
CA ASP A 368 -4.57 -24.83 7.83
C ASP A 368 -3.89 -23.46 8.02
N ILE A 369 -3.24 -22.92 6.98
CA ILE A 369 -2.64 -21.58 7.03
C ILE A 369 -3.72 -20.52 7.28
N LEU A 370 -4.86 -20.61 6.59
CA LEU A 370 -5.97 -19.67 6.78
C LEU A 370 -6.56 -19.76 8.19
N ARG A 371 -6.63 -20.96 8.77
CA ARG A 371 -7.09 -21.16 10.16
C ARG A 371 -6.17 -20.45 11.15
N GLU A 372 -4.86 -20.52 10.94
CA GLU A 372 -3.88 -19.81 11.77
C GLU A 372 -3.96 -18.30 11.57
N LEU A 373 -4.10 -17.83 10.33
CA LEU A 373 -4.28 -16.40 10.03
C LEU A 373 -5.55 -15.83 10.68
N ALA A 374 -6.63 -16.62 10.74
CA ALA A 374 -7.88 -16.23 11.37
C ALA A 374 -7.77 -15.98 12.90
N GLN A 375 -6.71 -16.47 13.56
CA GLN A 375 -6.44 -16.16 14.97
C GLN A 375 -5.96 -14.70 15.17
N GLY A 376 -5.58 -14.01 14.09
CA GLY A 376 -5.24 -12.60 14.10
C GLY A 376 -3.90 -12.32 14.81
N PRO A 377 -3.77 -11.20 15.56
CA PRO A 377 -2.47 -10.73 16.04
C PRO A 377 -1.71 -11.69 16.96
N THR A 378 -2.41 -12.59 17.65
CA THR A 378 -1.81 -13.59 18.56
C THR A 378 -0.96 -14.62 17.83
N ALA A 379 -1.25 -14.89 16.55
CA ALA A 379 -0.50 -15.84 15.73
C ALA A 379 0.76 -15.25 15.08
N ALA A 380 1.03 -13.95 15.25
CA ALA A 380 2.13 -13.23 14.59
C ALA A 380 3.52 -13.87 14.82
N ALA A 381 3.81 -14.29 16.05
CA ALA A 381 5.10 -14.90 16.40
C ALA A 381 5.31 -16.27 15.73
N LYS A 382 4.22 -17.02 15.52
CA LYS A 382 4.24 -18.34 14.86
C LYS A 382 4.26 -18.21 13.34
N LEU A 383 3.41 -17.36 12.78
CA LEU A 383 3.20 -17.26 11.34
C LEU A 383 4.35 -16.59 10.60
N GLY A 384 5.06 -15.66 11.23
CA GLY A 384 6.25 -15.03 10.65
C GLY A 384 7.28 -16.05 10.16
N PRO A 385 7.91 -16.84 11.04
CA PRO A 385 8.89 -17.87 10.66
C PRO A 385 8.29 -19.00 9.82
N LEU A 386 6.98 -19.26 9.95
CA LEU A 386 6.31 -20.31 9.17
C LEU A 386 6.14 -19.94 7.69
N LEU A 387 5.84 -18.66 7.42
CA LEU A 387 5.48 -18.19 6.08
C LEU A 387 6.60 -17.39 5.40
N LEU A 388 7.41 -16.66 6.15
CA LEU A 388 8.48 -15.80 5.65
C LEU A 388 9.84 -16.48 5.77
N SER A 389 10.76 -16.13 4.86
CA SER A 389 12.13 -16.64 4.85
C SER A 389 13.13 -15.53 4.47
N GLY A 390 14.41 -15.76 4.74
CA GLY A 390 15.51 -14.87 4.37
C GLY A 390 15.30 -13.42 4.84
N GLN A 391 15.42 -12.48 3.89
CA GLN A 391 15.30 -11.04 4.18
C GLN A 391 13.88 -10.63 4.62
N ALA A 392 12.83 -11.30 4.12
CA ALA A 392 11.45 -11.00 4.53
C ALA A 392 11.22 -11.36 6.00
N LEU A 393 11.75 -12.50 6.45
CA LEU A 393 11.70 -12.90 7.86
C LEU A 393 12.51 -11.93 8.74
N ALA A 394 13.71 -11.55 8.30
CA ALA A 394 14.54 -10.59 9.05
C ALA A 394 13.86 -9.22 9.20
N VAL A 395 13.16 -8.74 8.17
CA VAL A 395 12.35 -7.51 8.23
C VAL A 395 11.18 -7.68 9.19
N TRP A 396 10.46 -8.80 9.12
CA TRP A 396 9.34 -9.12 10.00
C TRP A 396 9.75 -9.16 11.47
N GLU A 397 10.78 -9.92 11.81
CA GLU A 397 11.30 -10.05 13.17
C GLU A 397 11.76 -8.69 13.70
N ARG A 398 12.49 -7.91 12.90
CA ARG A 398 12.92 -6.58 13.30
C ARG A 398 11.75 -5.62 13.48
N ALA A 399 10.69 -5.71 12.67
CA ALA A 399 9.49 -4.89 12.81
C ALA A 399 8.73 -5.24 14.09
N LEU A 400 8.52 -6.54 14.36
CA LEU A 400 7.90 -7.02 15.59
C LEU A 400 8.71 -6.61 16.83
N GLN A 401 10.03 -6.72 16.78
CA GLN A 401 10.91 -6.26 17.86
C GLN A 401 10.89 -4.74 18.06
N GLN A 402 10.49 -3.95 17.05
CA GLN A 402 10.47 -2.50 17.15
C GLN A 402 9.14 -1.91 17.58
N ALA A 403 8.01 -2.60 17.37
CA ALA A 403 6.70 -2.02 17.67
C ALA A 403 5.62 -3.05 18.06
N GLY A 404 5.99 -4.33 18.19
CA GLY A 404 5.03 -5.42 18.31
C GLY A 404 4.12 -5.54 17.08
N ILE A 405 3.12 -6.42 17.15
CA ILE A 405 2.17 -6.60 16.04
C ILE A 405 1.25 -5.38 15.87
N ALA A 406 0.79 -4.76 16.95
CA ALA A 406 -0.14 -3.62 16.89
C ALA A 406 0.48 -2.39 16.20
N GLY A 407 1.79 -2.17 16.36
CA GLY A 407 2.51 -1.05 15.75
C GLY A 407 3.33 -1.43 14.51
N ILE A 408 3.20 -2.66 14.00
CA ILE A 408 4.12 -3.20 13.00
C ILE A 408 4.15 -2.37 11.70
N HIS A 409 3.03 -1.79 11.29
CA HIS A 409 2.97 -0.95 10.08
C HIS A 409 3.86 0.29 10.20
N LEU A 410 3.91 0.90 11.39
CA LEU A 410 4.78 2.06 11.65
C LEU A 410 6.27 1.65 11.64
N ALA A 411 6.58 0.46 12.18
CA ALA A 411 7.94 -0.08 12.13
C ALA A 411 8.36 -0.39 10.69
N LEU A 412 7.54 -1.11 9.91
CA LEU A 412 7.81 -1.44 8.51
C LEU A 412 8.02 -0.20 7.64
N ALA A 413 7.27 0.89 7.88
CA ALA A 413 7.44 2.14 7.16
C ALA A 413 8.81 2.83 7.42
N ARG A 414 9.38 2.62 8.61
CA ARG A 414 10.68 3.20 9.00
C ARG A 414 11.86 2.31 8.69
N LEU A 415 11.64 1.00 8.62
CA LEU A 415 12.71 0.05 8.38
C LEU A 415 13.36 0.26 7.00
N ARG A 416 14.68 0.10 7.01
CA ARG A 416 15.50 0.06 5.81
C ARG A 416 16.09 -1.34 5.66
N VAL A 417 16.09 -1.83 4.43
CA VAL A 417 16.67 -3.09 4.03
C VAL A 417 18.07 -2.80 3.47
N PRO A 418 19.13 -3.47 3.95
CA PRO A 418 20.48 -3.27 3.41
C PRO A 418 20.52 -3.44 1.90
N ASP A 419 21.28 -2.57 1.24
CA ASP A 419 21.59 -2.71 -0.19
C ASP A 419 22.83 -3.60 -0.33
N ASP A 420 22.74 -4.60 -1.20
CA ASP A 420 23.82 -5.54 -1.48
C ASP A 420 24.80 -5.02 -2.55
N THR A 421 24.51 -3.86 -3.14
CA THR A 421 25.35 -3.24 -4.17
C THR A 421 26.69 -2.79 -3.59
N PRO A 422 27.84 -3.25 -4.13
CA PRO A 422 29.14 -2.90 -3.58
C PRO A 422 29.48 -1.42 -3.81
N PHE A 423 29.72 -0.66 -2.74
CA PHE A 423 30.04 0.77 -2.81
C PHE A 423 31.31 1.10 -3.61
N GLY A 424 32.19 0.12 -3.83
CA GLY A 424 33.43 0.28 -4.60
C GLY A 424 33.27 0.20 -6.12
N ALA A 425 32.06 -0.05 -6.63
CA ALA A 425 31.78 -0.24 -8.06
C ALA A 425 30.48 0.46 -8.53
N ALA A 426 29.89 1.31 -7.71
CA ALA A 426 28.60 1.94 -7.97
C ALA A 426 28.63 3.44 -7.62
N VAL A 427 27.75 4.20 -8.26
CA VAL A 427 27.41 5.57 -7.84
C VAL A 427 26.80 5.47 -6.45
N LEU A 428 27.20 6.33 -5.52
CA LEU A 428 26.63 6.33 -4.17
C LEU A 428 25.45 7.30 -4.07
N TRP A 429 24.37 6.85 -3.47
CA TRP A 429 23.27 7.68 -2.98
C TRP A 429 23.16 7.49 -1.46
N GLY A 430 23.21 8.57 -0.70
CA GLY A 430 23.25 8.44 0.75
C GLY A 430 23.08 9.73 1.53
N THR A 431 23.20 9.58 2.84
CA THR A 431 23.20 10.70 3.77
C THR A 431 24.50 11.51 3.67
N THR A 432 24.42 12.81 3.92
CA THR A 432 25.56 13.73 3.87
C THR A 432 26.72 13.29 4.78
N ASP A 433 26.43 12.83 5.99
CA ASP A 433 27.43 12.39 6.97
C ASP A 433 28.20 11.15 6.50
N ALA A 434 27.50 10.18 5.92
CA ALA A 434 28.11 8.95 5.41
C ALA A 434 29.05 9.24 4.23
N LEU A 435 28.70 10.20 3.36
CA LEU A 435 29.52 10.61 2.23
C LEU A 435 30.61 11.60 2.60
N ALA A 436 30.43 12.44 3.63
CA ALA A 436 31.49 13.29 4.15
C ALA A 436 32.65 12.48 4.74
N ALA A 437 32.38 11.31 5.31
CA ALA A 437 33.39 10.38 5.81
C ALA A 437 34.20 9.70 4.68
N SER A 438 33.66 9.64 3.46
CA SER A 438 34.30 9.03 2.29
C SER A 438 33.90 9.76 0.99
N PRO A 439 34.37 11.01 0.80
CA PRO A 439 33.92 11.85 -0.31
C PRO A 439 34.41 11.30 -1.64
N ARG A 440 33.57 11.45 -2.67
CA ARG A 440 33.88 11.12 -4.06
C ARG A 440 34.35 12.36 -4.82
N PRO A 441 35.15 12.24 -5.89
CA PRO A 441 35.63 13.40 -6.66
C PRO A 441 34.52 14.12 -7.44
N TRP A 442 33.46 13.41 -7.84
CA TRP A 442 32.28 13.99 -8.48
C TRP A 442 31.10 13.96 -7.51
N LEU A 443 30.67 15.13 -7.04
CA LEU A 443 29.62 15.27 -6.04
C LEU A 443 28.42 16.05 -6.56
N ARG A 444 27.23 15.57 -6.24
CA ARG A 444 25.99 16.34 -6.36
C ARG A 444 25.23 16.32 -5.04
N LEU A 445 25.04 17.50 -4.45
CA LEU A 445 24.33 17.70 -3.21
C LEU A 445 22.89 18.14 -3.54
N LEU A 446 21.91 17.41 -3.02
CA LEU A 446 20.49 17.59 -3.34
C LEU A 446 19.75 18.25 -2.18
N GLY A 447 18.62 18.90 -2.49
CA GLY A 447 17.71 19.41 -1.47
C GLY A 447 18.26 20.58 -0.67
N LEU A 448 19.04 21.48 -1.31
CA LEU A 448 19.51 22.72 -0.67
C LEU A 448 18.39 23.76 -0.53
N THR A 449 17.36 23.41 0.23
CA THR A 449 16.26 24.30 0.62
C THR A 449 16.39 24.73 2.08
N ASN A 450 15.77 25.85 2.45
CA ASN A 450 15.82 26.40 3.82
C ASN A 450 15.24 25.45 4.89
N ALA A 451 14.31 24.58 4.51
CA ALA A 451 13.65 23.63 5.41
C ALA A 451 14.42 22.30 5.53
N ALA A 452 15.21 21.93 4.52
CA ALA A 452 15.86 20.62 4.44
C ALA A 452 17.35 20.66 4.82
N TRP A 453 18.09 21.73 4.47
CA TRP A 453 19.53 21.78 4.69
C TRP A 453 20.00 23.20 5.03
N PRO A 454 20.67 23.40 6.18
CA PRO A 454 20.84 22.50 7.32
C PRO A 454 19.53 22.13 7.98
N ARG A 455 19.50 20.94 8.57
CA ARG A 455 18.36 20.50 9.37
C ARG A 455 18.23 21.37 10.63
N PRO A 456 17.01 21.76 11.03
CA PRO A 456 16.80 22.47 12.27
C PRO A 456 17.09 21.56 13.48
N GLN A 457 17.69 22.13 14.52
CA GLN A 457 17.84 21.43 15.80
C GLN A 457 16.44 21.22 16.41
N ARG A 458 16.15 20.00 16.86
CA ARG A 458 14.95 19.69 17.64
C ARG A 458 15.35 19.45 19.09
N GLU A 459 14.53 19.94 20.02
CA GLU A 459 14.70 19.64 21.44
C GLU A 459 14.49 18.14 21.73
N ASP A 460 15.10 17.65 22.81
CA ASP A 460 14.82 16.30 23.26
C ASP A 460 13.42 16.25 23.89
N PRO A 461 12.56 15.29 23.49
CA PRO A 461 11.18 15.23 23.97
C PRO A 461 11.08 14.87 25.47
N LEU A 462 12.08 14.21 26.05
CA LEU A 462 12.07 13.85 27.48
C LEU A 462 12.91 14.81 28.33
N LEU A 463 13.91 15.46 27.72
CA LEU A 463 14.79 16.45 28.34
C LEU A 463 14.76 17.77 27.54
N PRO A 464 13.65 18.52 27.58
CA PRO A 464 13.52 19.80 26.87
C PRO A 464 14.48 20.86 27.40
N ALA A 465 14.65 21.96 26.65
CA ALA A 465 15.69 22.94 26.91
C ALA A 465 15.64 23.60 28.30
N HIS A 466 14.45 23.71 28.89
CA HIS A 466 14.27 24.25 30.24
C HIS A 466 14.70 23.29 31.36
N MET A 467 14.88 22.00 31.08
CA MET A 467 15.38 21.00 32.04
C MET A 467 16.88 20.76 31.89
N LEU A 468 17.36 20.67 30.65
CA LEU A 468 18.77 20.46 30.34
C LEU A 468 19.12 21.22 29.06
N ASP A 469 20.20 21.99 29.11
CA ASP A 469 20.73 22.69 27.93
C ASP A 469 20.94 21.69 26.78
N PRO A 470 20.28 21.89 25.61
CA PRO A 470 20.44 21.02 24.46
C PRO A 470 21.89 20.84 24.01
N LEU A 471 22.76 21.84 24.22
CA LEU A 471 24.19 21.75 23.89
C LEU A 471 24.98 20.84 24.84
N ARG A 472 24.45 20.53 26.03
CA ARG A 472 25.03 19.48 26.88
C ARG A 472 24.70 18.09 26.35
N LEU A 473 23.48 17.89 25.84
CA LEU A 473 23.04 16.61 25.27
C LEU A 473 23.64 16.35 23.88
N ASP A 474 23.77 17.40 23.08
CA ASP A 474 24.34 17.36 21.74
C ASP A 474 25.33 18.52 21.56
N PRO A 475 26.60 18.34 21.98
CA PRO A 475 27.61 19.41 21.94
C PRO A 475 27.91 19.97 20.55
N VAL A 476 27.52 19.24 19.50
CA VAL A 476 27.63 19.70 18.11
C VAL A 476 26.24 19.56 17.49
N SER A 477 25.54 20.67 17.37
CA SER A 477 24.16 20.70 16.87
C SER A 477 24.05 20.07 15.47
N LEU A 478 22.89 19.53 15.11
CA LEU A 478 22.61 19.00 13.77
C LEU A 478 22.92 20.03 12.67
N ARG A 479 22.64 21.30 12.93
CA ARG A 479 22.94 22.41 12.02
C ARG A 479 24.44 22.55 11.77
N GLU A 480 25.25 22.49 12.83
CA GLU A 480 26.70 22.56 12.74
C GLU A 480 27.30 21.32 12.05
N ARG A 481 26.78 20.12 12.35
CA ARG A 481 27.15 18.88 11.65
C ARG A 481 26.88 19.00 10.15
N ASP A 482 25.66 19.38 9.77
CA ASP A 482 25.27 19.52 8.36
C ASP A 482 26.10 20.59 7.62
N THR A 483 26.43 21.70 8.29
CA THR A 483 27.26 22.78 7.73
C THR A 483 28.71 22.34 7.54
N ARG A 484 29.25 21.61 8.52
CA ARG A 484 30.60 21.03 8.46
C ARG A 484 30.70 19.98 7.37
N ASP A 485 29.73 19.09 7.27
CA ASP A 485 29.72 18.00 6.31
C ASP A 485 29.54 18.55 4.88
N PHE A 486 28.67 19.55 4.71
CA PHE A 486 28.57 20.35 3.47
C PHE A 486 29.91 20.96 3.06
N THR A 487 30.59 21.63 4.00
CA THR A 487 31.89 22.28 3.74
C THR A 487 32.94 21.25 3.32
N THR A 488 32.98 20.11 4.01
CA THR A 488 33.90 19.00 3.73
C THR A 488 33.67 18.45 2.32
N LEU A 489 32.41 18.23 1.93
CA LEU A 489 32.06 17.74 0.60
C LEU A 489 32.44 18.74 -0.49
N CYS A 490 32.11 20.04 -0.32
CA CYS A 490 32.47 21.07 -1.29
C CYS A 490 33.98 21.21 -1.51
N GLN A 491 34.79 20.97 -0.48
CA GLN A 491 36.25 21.03 -0.59
C GLN A 491 36.88 19.75 -1.15
N ARG A 492 36.25 18.59 -0.92
CA ARG A 492 36.75 17.27 -1.35
C ARG A 492 36.18 16.81 -2.70
N GLY A 493 35.23 17.55 -3.27
CA GLY A 493 34.80 17.40 -4.66
C GLY A 493 35.87 17.90 -5.62
N GLU A 494 36.91 17.08 -5.83
CA GLU A 494 38.12 17.45 -6.59
C GLU A 494 37.86 17.72 -8.08
N ARG A 495 36.77 17.19 -8.66
CA ARG A 495 36.49 17.25 -10.10
C ARG A 495 35.24 18.05 -10.44
N ALA A 496 34.17 17.89 -9.66
CA ALA A 496 32.97 18.74 -9.77
C ALA A 496 32.13 18.67 -8.51
N VAL A 497 31.50 19.79 -8.18
CA VAL A 497 30.49 19.92 -7.13
C VAL A 497 29.26 20.60 -7.71
N VAL A 498 28.15 19.87 -7.75
CA VAL A 498 26.86 20.41 -8.18
C VAL A 498 25.94 20.55 -6.96
N LEU A 499 25.42 21.75 -6.72
CA LEU A 499 24.46 22.03 -5.67
C LEU A 499 23.09 22.18 -6.31
N SER A 500 22.12 21.37 -5.92
CA SER A 500 20.76 21.49 -6.44
C SER A 500 19.70 21.66 -5.38
N PHE A 501 18.62 22.32 -5.78
CA PHE A 501 17.41 22.44 -4.98
C PHE A 501 16.18 22.43 -5.89
N SER A 502 15.08 21.87 -5.38
CA SER A 502 13.77 21.95 -6.02
C SER A 502 13.13 23.32 -5.75
N ARG A 503 12.40 23.89 -6.72
CA ARG A 503 11.58 25.10 -6.53
C ARG A 503 10.30 24.81 -5.77
N ARG A 504 9.74 23.60 -5.94
CA ARG A 504 8.53 23.14 -5.27
C ARG A 504 8.77 21.82 -4.56
N ASP A 505 8.06 21.59 -3.47
CA ASP A 505 8.03 20.30 -2.79
C ASP A 505 7.12 19.28 -3.53
N GLU A 506 6.94 18.11 -2.94
CA GLU A 506 6.10 17.03 -3.48
C GLU A 506 4.61 17.41 -3.57
N SER A 507 4.14 18.32 -2.72
CA SER A 507 2.76 18.84 -2.74
C SER A 507 2.58 19.99 -3.73
N GLY A 508 3.67 20.45 -4.35
CA GLY A 508 3.68 21.59 -5.26
C GLY A 508 3.81 22.95 -4.57
N GLN A 509 4.05 23.02 -3.25
CA GLN A 509 4.29 24.27 -2.55
C GLN A 509 5.68 24.83 -2.87
N GLN A 510 5.80 26.15 -2.95
CA GLN A 510 7.11 26.79 -3.18
C GLN A 510 8.03 26.58 -1.98
N THR A 511 9.31 26.36 -2.26
CA THR A 511 10.34 26.15 -1.23
C THR A 511 11.40 27.25 -1.29
N GLY A 512 11.87 27.67 -0.11
CA GLY A 512 12.94 28.66 0.00
C GLY A 512 14.31 28.05 -0.22
N GLN A 513 15.27 28.86 -0.67
CA GLN A 513 16.65 28.44 -0.88
C GLN A 513 17.42 28.30 0.44
N SER A 514 18.35 27.34 0.50
CA SER A 514 19.27 27.23 1.64
C SER A 514 20.26 28.40 1.68
N HIS A 515 20.61 28.83 2.88
CA HIS A 515 21.69 29.80 3.09
C HIS A 515 23.08 29.24 2.75
N LEU A 516 23.23 27.91 2.61
CA LEU A 516 24.49 27.27 2.23
C LEU A 516 24.86 27.50 0.75
N LEU A 517 23.91 27.92 -0.09
CA LEU A 517 24.16 28.22 -1.51
C LEU A 517 25.01 29.48 -1.72
N GLY A 518 25.24 30.28 -0.67
CA GLY A 518 25.99 31.52 -0.78
C GLY A 518 25.43 32.45 -1.86
N SER A 519 26.31 33.18 -2.54
CA SER A 519 25.97 34.09 -3.65
C SER A 519 26.29 33.50 -5.03
N TRP A 520 26.39 32.16 -5.15
CA TRP A 520 26.68 31.53 -6.44
C TRP A 520 25.53 31.69 -7.44
N PRO A 521 25.83 31.87 -8.74
CA PRO A 521 24.80 32.04 -9.76
C PRO A 521 23.99 30.75 -9.93
N VAL A 522 22.66 30.89 -9.98
CA VAL A 522 21.73 29.77 -10.10
C VAL A 522 21.33 29.55 -11.55
N THR A 523 21.59 28.35 -12.07
CA THR A 523 21.11 27.91 -13.37
C THR A 523 19.74 27.26 -13.23
N ILE A 524 18.73 27.78 -13.91
CA ILE A 524 17.38 27.19 -13.88
C ILE A 524 17.29 26.07 -14.92
N LEU A 525 17.08 24.84 -14.46
CA LEU A 525 16.83 23.71 -15.34
C LEU A 525 15.32 23.59 -15.63
N ASP A 526 14.99 23.60 -16.92
CA ASP A 526 13.65 23.28 -17.39
C ASP A 526 13.45 21.76 -17.49
N ARG A 527 12.26 21.29 -17.10
CA ARG A 527 11.93 19.86 -17.11
C ARG A 527 11.89 19.29 -18.53
N GLY A 528 11.49 20.09 -19.51
CA GLY A 528 11.39 19.72 -20.92
C GLY A 528 12.69 19.87 -21.71
N ARG A 529 13.79 20.30 -21.07
CA ARG A 529 15.07 20.50 -21.76
C ARG A 529 15.57 19.20 -22.39
N VAL A 530 16.25 19.32 -23.52
CA VAL A 530 16.99 18.21 -24.12
C VAL A 530 18.33 18.05 -23.38
N PRO A 531 18.53 17.00 -22.58
CA PRO A 531 19.81 16.80 -21.91
C PRO A 531 20.83 16.24 -22.92
N PRO A 532 22.14 16.47 -22.70
CA PRO A 532 23.19 15.83 -23.50
C PRO A 532 23.03 14.30 -23.49
N HIS A 533 22.79 13.74 -22.31
CA HIS A 533 22.49 12.33 -22.10
C HIS A 533 21.18 12.17 -21.31
N ALA A 534 20.26 11.40 -21.86
CA ALA A 534 19.00 11.05 -21.18
C ALA A 534 19.23 9.91 -20.18
N ALA A 535 18.65 10.00 -18.98
CA ALA A 535 18.85 9.01 -17.93
C ALA A 535 18.22 7.65 -18.26
N THR A 536 17.00 7.67 -18.82
CA THR A 536 16.19 6.46 -19.10
C THR A 536 15.61 6.49 -20.52
N PRO A 537 15.08 5.36 -21.05
CA PRO A 537 14.38 5.36 -22.33
C PRO A 537 13.15 6.29 -22.37
N ALA A 538 12.39 6.38 -21.27
CA ALA A 538 11.25 7.28 -21.15
C ALA A 538 11.70 8.75 -21.15
N ASP A 539 12.80 9.05 -20.44
CA ASP A 539 13.42 10.36 -20.45
C ASP A 539 13.87 10.76 -21.86
N ARG A 540 14.51 9.85 -22.59
CA ARG A 540 14.93 10.07 -23.98
C ARG A 540 13.75 10.36 -24.90
N ALA A 541 12.64 9.64 -24.73
CA ALA A 541 11.43 9.85 -25.52
C ALA A 541 10.83 11.26 -25.30
N LEU A 542 10.80 11.73 -24.04
CA LEU A 542 10.32 13.06 -23.69
C LEU A 542 11.27 14.15 -24.21
N ALA A 543 12.57 13.97 -23.97
CA ALA A 543 13.57 14.98 -24.26
C ALA A 543 13.94 15.08 -25.75
N ARG A 544 13.68 14.04 -26.56
CA ARG A 544 13.94 14.06 -28.01
C ARG A 544 12.66 13.75 -28.79
N PRO A 545 11.69 14.69 -28.85
CA PRO A 545 10.41 14.46 -29.51
C PRO A 545 10.53 14.06 -30.99
N ALA A 546 11.52 14.59 -31.71
CA ALA A 546 11.76 14.23 -33.10
C ALA A 546 12.21 12.76 -33.26
N GLU A 547 13.01 12.26 -32.32
CA GLU A 547 13.41 10.85 -32.28
C GLU A 547 12.23 9.97 -31.89
N PHE A 548 11.48 10.36 -30.84
CA PHE A 548 10.27 9.66 -30.43
C PHE A 548 9.24 9.56 -31.57
N LYS A 549 9.00 10.65 -32.30
CA LYS A 549 8.08 10.70 -33.45
C LYS A 549 8.46 9.70 -34.54
N ARG A 550 9.76 9.43 -34.73
CA ARG A 550 10.26 8.42 -35.68
C ARG A 550 10.20 6.99 -35.16
N SER A 551 10.03 6.80 -33.85
CA SER A 551 9.89 5.46 -33.27
C SER A 551 8.53 4.82 -33.65
N PRO A 552 8.41 3.48 -33.66
CA PRO A 552 7.12 2.83 -33.88
C PRO A 552 6.05 3.29 -32.89
N ARG A 553 6.41 3.49 -31.62
CA ARG A 553 5.49 3.99 -30.58
C ARG A 553 5.02 5.42 -30.87
N GLY A 554 5.91 6.30 -31.32
CA GLY A 554 5.55 7.68 -31.67
C GLY A 554 4.67 7.77 -32.91
N HIS A 555 4.92 6.95 -33.94
CA HIS A 555 4.04 6.83 -35.09
C HIS A 555 2.63 6.40 -34.68
N HIS A 556 2.50 5.31 -33.92
CA HIS A 556 1.19 4.85 -33.43
C HIS A 556 0.49 5.88 -32.55
N ALA A 557 1.20 6.55 -31.64
CA ALA A 557 0.61 7.58 -30.78
C ALA A 557 0.11 8.79 -31.59
N HIS A 558 0.88 9.21 -32.60
CA HIS A 558 0.51 10.31 -33.48
C HIS A 558 -0.65 9.94 -34.42
N GLU A 559 -0.66 8.72 -34.96
CA GLU A 559 -1.78 8.20 -35.74
C GLU A 559 -3.05 8.10 -34.90
N CYS A 560 -2.95 7.60 -33.66
CA CYS A 560 -4.05 7.58 -32.69
C CYS A 560 -4.62 8.97 -32.44
N TRP A 561 -3.76 9.95 -32.13
CA TRP A 561 -4.19 11.33 -31.92
C TRP A 561 -4.89 11.93 -33.16
N ARG A 562 -4.33 11.71 -34.36
CA ARG A 562 -4.96 12.18 -35.60
C ARG A 562 -6.29 11.49 -35.88
N ASN A 563 -6.38 10.20 -35.58
CA ASN A 563 -7.58 9.41 -35.79
C ASN A 563 -8.70 9.81 -34.84
N TRP A 564 -8.41 10.15 -33.57
CA TRP A 564 -9.39 10.70 -32.64
C TRP A 564 -10.05 11.98 -33.21
N GLN A 565 -9.30 12.83 -33.90
CA GLN A 565 -9.85 14.05 -34.49
C GLN A 565 -10.72 13.82 -35.74
N ARG A 566 -10.86 12.57 -36.22
CA ARG A 566 -11.66 12.26 -37.41
C ARG A 566 -13.07 11.82 -37.00
N ALA A 567 -14.06 12.30 -37.74
CA ALA A 567 -15.43 11.83 -37.60
C ALA A 567 -15.67 10.44 -38.22
N SER A 568 -14.79 10.00 -39.13
CA SER A 568 -14.86 8.67 -39.73
C SER A 568 -14.22 7.63 -38.81
N LEU A 569 -14.80 6.44 -38.74
CA LEU A 569 -14.23 5.29 -38.05
C LEU A 569 -12.79 4.99 -38.50
N THR A 570 -11.93 4.69 -37.53
CA THR A 570 -10.50 4.43 -37.71
C THR A 570 -10.10 3.14 -36.98
N PRO A 571 -8.93 2.56 -37.29
CA PRO A 571 -8.43 1.38 -36.56
C PRO A 571 -8.28 1.58 -35.04
N HIS A 572 -8.27 2.81 -34.54
CA HIS A 572 -8.15 3.10 -33.11
C HIS A 572 -9.50 3.19 -32.37
N ASP A 573 -10.62 3.13 -33.09
CA ASP A 573 -11.97 3.20 -32.52
C ASP A 573 -12.51 1.82 -32.08
N GLY A 574 -11.64 0.79 -32.05
CA GLY A 574 -12.04 -0.56 -31.68
C GLY A 574 -12.97 -1.19 -32.72
N LEU A 575 -12.59 -1.11 -34.00
CA LEU A 575 -13.36 -1.68 -35.10
C LEU A 575 -13.57 -3.18 -34.89
N LEU A 576 -14.82 -3.60 -34.95
CA LEU A 576 -15.19 -5.01 -35.00
C LEU A 576 -15.36 -5.39 -36.48
N SER A 577 -15.04 -6.64 -36.82
CA SER A 577 -15.30 -7.14 -38.17
C SER A 577 -16.79 -7.03 -38.48
N ALA A 578 -17.13 -6.76 -39.74
CA ALA A 578 -18.49 -7.04 -40.22
C ALA A 578 -18.84 -8.50 -39.89
N ALA A 579 -20.09 -8.76 -39.52
CA ALA A 579 -20.53 -10.09 -39.07
C ALA A 579 -19.72 -10.65 -37.88
N HIS A 580 -19.33 -9.79 -36.91
CA HIS A 580 -18.58 -10.26 -35.73
C HIS A 580 -19.36 -11.38 -35.00
N PRO A 581 -18.83 -12.61 -34.87
CA PRO A 581 -19.61 -13.75 -34.40
C PRO A 581 -20.23 -13.56 -33.01
N SER A 582 -19.57 -12.80 -32.13
CA SER A 582 -20.13 -12.49 -30.80
C SER A 582 -21.31 -11.53 -30.85
N ILE A 583 -21.36 -10.60 -31.82
CA ILE A 583 -22.50 -9.70 -32.02
C ILE A 583 -23.65 -10.46 -32.67
N GLU A 584 -23.38 -11.22 -33.73
CA GLU A 584 -24.41 -12.05 -34.38
C GLU A 584 -25.03 -13.01 -33.38
N ARG A 585 -24.19 -13.69 -32.59
CA ARG A 585 -24.66 -14.56 -31.51
C ARG A 585 -25.46 -13.79 -30.45
N ALA A 586 -25.11 -12.54 -30.14
CA ALA A 586 -25.87 -11.74 -29.20
C ALA A 586 -27.26 -11.37 -29.75
N LEU A 587 -27.35 -11.00 -31.02
CA LEU A 587 -28.60 -10.62 -31.70
C LEU A 587 -29.51 -11.82 -32.01
N GLN A 588 -28.94 -13.00 -32.29
CA GLN A 588 -29.71 -14.23 -32.53
C GLN A 588 -30.29 -14.85 -31.25
N ARG A 589 -29.78 -14.47 -30.08
CA ARG A 589 -30.31 -14.95 -28.80
C ARG A 589 -31.65 -14.25 -28.50
N PRO A 590 -32.60 -14.95 -27.85
CA PRO A 590 -33.79 -14.29 -27.33
C PRO A 590 -33.43 -13.11 -26.41
N LEU A 591 -33.91 -11.92 -26.75
CA LEU A 591 -33.63 -10.67 -26.04
C LEU A 591 -34.60 -10.47 -24.89
N SER A 592 -34.07 -10.10 -23.72
CA SER A 592 -34.91 -9.63 -22.60
C SER A 592 -35.28 -8.16 -22.78
N ALA A 593 -36.30 -7.70 -22.05
CA ALA A 593 -36.67 -6.28 -22.03
C ALA A 593 -35.47 -5.37 -21.72
N THR A 594 -34.67 -5.72 -20.70
CA THR A 594 -33.45 -4.96 -20.34
C THR A 594 -32.41 -4.97 -21.46
N ALA A 595 -32.24 -6.11 -22.15
CA ALA A 595 -31.30 -6.20 -23.28
C ALA A 595 -31.77 -5.35 -24.46
N LEU A 596 -33.08 -5.32 -24.73
CA LEU A 596 -33.66 -4.51 -25.80
C LEU A 596 -33.56 -3.00 -25.49
N VAL A 597 -33.80 -2.59 -24.24
CA VAL A 597 -33.59 -1.20 -23.80
C VAL A 597 -32.14 -0.77 -24.02
N HIS A 598 -31.16 -1.62 -23.65
CA HIS A 598 -29.75 -1.36 -23.97
C HIS A 598 -29.52 -1.28 -25.49
N LEU A 599 -30.05 -2.21 -26.27
CA LEU A 599 -29.87 -2.19 -27.73
C LEU A 599 -30.39 -0.89 -28.37
N LEU A 600 -31.55 -0.39 -27.93
CA LEU A 600 -32.20 0.80 -28.47
C LEU A 600 -31.56 2.12 -28.01
N ARG A 601 -31.05 2.17 -26.77
CA ARG A 601 -30.63 3.43 -26.13
C ARG A 601 -29.12 3.53 -25.90
N ASP A 602 -28.41 2.42 -25.90
CA ASP A 602 -26.99 2.31 -25.58
C ASP A 602 -26.37 1.11 -26.31
N LEU A 603 -26.28 1.23 -27.63
CA LEU A 603 -25.73 0.19 -28.50
C LEU A 603 -24.30 -0.25 -28.08
N PRO A 604 -23.36 0.67 -27.73
CA PRO A 604 -22.06 0.26 -27.19
C PRO A 604 -22.17 -0.56 -25.90
N GLY A 605 -22.99 -0.14 -24.94
CA GLY A 605 -23.22 -0.89 -23.70
C GLY A 605 -23.85 -2.26 -23.93
N TYR A 606 -24.73 -2.39 -24.93
CA TYR A 606 -25.25 -3.70 -25.37
C TYR A 606 -24.12 -4.61 -25.86
N VAL A 607 -23.24 -4.10 -26.74
CA VAL A 607 -22.10 -4.87 -27.27
C VAL A 607 -21.15 -5.26 -26.15
N TRP A 608 -20.80 -4.35 -25.23
CA TRP A 608 -19.91 -4.66 -24.10
C TRP A 608 -20.50 -5.75 -23.21
N LYS A 609 -21.77 -5.63 -22.83
CA LYS A 609 -22.41 -6.54 -21.87
C LYS A 609 -22.80 -7.89 -22.49
N TYR A 610 -23.46 -7.88 -23.66
CA TYR A 610 -24.05 -9.08 -24.25
C TYR A 610 -23.21 -9.68 -25.39
N GLY A 611 -22.40 -8.86 -26.07
CA GLY A 611 -21.46 -9.30 -27.09
C GLY A 611 -20.12 -9.76 -26.51
N LEU A 612 -19.45 -8.89 -25.73
CA LEU A 612 -18.12 -9.16 -25.16
C LEU A 612 -18.16 -9.81 -23.78
N GLY A 613 -19.31 -9.79 -23.10
CA GLY A 613 -19.47 -10.39 -21.78
C GLY A 613 -18.79 -9.60 -20.65
N TRP A 614 -18.53 -8.31 -20.86
CA TRP A 614 -17.93 -7.46 -19.84
C TRP A 614 -18.90 -7.23 -18.68
N GLN A 615 -18.37 -7.30 -17.46
CA GLN A 615 -19.11 -7.06 -16.22
C GLN A 615 -18.37 -6.02 -15.39
N ALA A 616 -19.13 -5.12 -14.76
CA ALA A 616 -18.54 -4.17 -13.82
C ALA A 616 -17.96 -4.93 -12.60
N PRO A 617 -16.73 -4.59 -12.14
CA PRO A 617 -16.22 -5.10 -10.88
C PRO A 617 -17.19 -4.77 -9.74
N ARG A 618 -17.58 -5.76 -8.95
CA ARG A 618 -18.40 -5.57 -7.75
C ARG A 618 -17.47 -5.45 -6.54
N ASP A 619 -17.04 -4.23 -6.20
CA ASP A 619 -16.28 -4.01 -4.96
C ASP A 619 -17.22 -4.11 -3.76
N ARG A 620 -17.12 -5.23 -3.02
CA ARG A 620 -17.98 -5.54 -1.86
C ARG A 620 -17.21 -5.74 -0.56
N GLU A 621 -15.90 -5.48 -0.54
CA GLU A 621 -15.09 -5.63 0.69
C GLU A 621 -15.55 -4.71 1.84
N ASP A 622 -16.46 -3.76 1.58
CA ASP A 622 -17.07 -2.86 2.59
C ASP A 622 -18.58 -2.58 2.34
N ALA A 623 -19.34 -3.52 1.75
CA ALA A 623 -20.75 -3.28 1.44
C ALA A 623 -21.61 -3.21 2.73
N ARG A 624 -21.79 -1.98 3.27
CA ARG A 624 -22.65 -1.70 4.44
C ARG A 624 -24.13 -1.86 4.15
N GLU A 625 -24.52 -1.83 2.88
CA GLU A 625 -25.91 -1.89 2.42
C GLU A 625 -26.05 -2.92 1.30
N LEU A 626 -27.21 -3.58 1.22
CA LEU A 626 -27.55 -4.40 0.07
C LEU A 626 -28.00 -3.47 -1.07
N PRO A 627 -27.37 -3.51 -2.25
CA PRO A 627 -27.76 -2.67 -3.38
C PRO A 627 -29.26 -2.80 -3.71
N ALA A 628 -29.89 -1.70 -4.15
CA ALA A 628 -31.34 -1.66 -4.38
C ALA A 628 -31.85 -2.72 -5.39
N ASN A 629 -31.04 -3.08 -6.39
CA ASN A 629 -31.33 -4.15 -7.33
C ASN A 629 -31.32 -5.55 -6.69
N GLU A 630 -30.44 -5.78 -5.72
CA GLU A 630 -30.38 -7.04 -4.96
C GLU A 630 -31.50 -7.13 -3.93
N LEU A 631 -31.82 -6.03 -3.25
CA LEU A 631 -33.03 -5.95 -2.43
C LEU A 631 -34.27 -6.25 -3.29
N GLY A 632 -34.36 -5.67 -4.48
CA GLY A 632 -35.40 -5.99 -5.45
C GLY A 632 -35.44 -7.48 -5.77
N THR A 633 -34.32 -8.08 -6.15
CA THR A 633 -34.23 -9.51 -6.47
C THR A 633 -34.66 -10.40 -5.27
N LEU A 634 -34.22 -10.04 -4.06
CA LEU A 634 -34.59 -10.70 -2.82
C LEU A 634 -36.09 -10.63 -2.57
N THR A 635 -36.70 -9.45 -2.67
CA THR A 635 -38.15 -9.25 -2.50
C THR A 635 -38.96 -9.99 -3.56
N HIS A 636 -38.54 -9.97 -4.84
CA HIS A 636 -39.23 -10.74 -5.89
C HIS A 636 -39.19 -12.24 -5.60
N ARG A 637 -38.08 -12.77 -5.08
CA ARG A 637 -37.98 -14.19 -4.71
C ARG A 637 -38.92 -14.57 -3.57
N VAL A 638 -39.05 -13.70 -2.56
CA VAL A 638 -40.02 -13.88 -1.47
C VAL A 638 -41.45 -13.89 -2.02
N LEU A 639 -41.81 -12.92 -2.89
CA LEU A 639 -43.13 -12.86 -3.51
C LEU A 639 -43.44 -14.10 -4.36
N GLU A 640 -42.47 -14.58 -5.15
CA GLU A 640 -42.61 -15.79 -5.96
C GLU A 640 -43.01 -17.00 -5.11
N ILE A 641 -42.26 -17.27 -4.02
CA ILE A 641 -42.50 -18.41 -3.13
C ILE A 641 -43.79 -18.22 -2.33
N ALA A 642 -44.06 -17.01 -1.85
CA ALA A 642 -45.25 -16.72 -1.04
C ALA A 642 -46.54 -16.90 -1.84
N VAL A 643 -46.60 -16.39 -3.08
CA VAL A 643 -47.80 -16.54 -3.92
C VAL A 643 -48.01 -18.01 -4.33
N ALA A 644 -46.93 -18.74 -4.64
CA ALA A 644 -47.02 -20.17 -4.95
C ALA A 644 -47.51 -20.97 -3.73
N GLY A 645 -47.05 -20.64 -2.53
CA GLY A 645 -47.49 -21.25 -1.28
C GLY A 645 -48.93 -20.89 -0.87
N LEU A 646 -49.42 -19.72 -1.28
CA LEU A 646 -50.80 -19.27 -1.01
C LEU A 646 -51.84 -20.00 -1.87
N GLY A 647 -51.50 -20.35 -3.12
CA GLY A 647 -52.41 -21.04 -4.03
C GLY A 647 -53.72 -20.26 -4.28
N SER A 648 -54.87 -20.93 -4.12
CA SER A 648 -56.20 -20.33 -4.29
C SER A 648 -56.81 -19.80 -2.98
N ALA A 649 -56.10 -19.84 -1.87
CA ALA A 649 -56.59 -19.35 -0.59
C ALA A 649 -56.70 -17.83 -0.58
N SER A 650 -57.73 -17.30 0.09
CA SER A 650 -58.07 -15.88 0.09
C SER A 650 -58.24 -15.30 1.50
N ASP A 651 -57.70 -15.99 2.52
CA ASP A 651 -57.75 -15.58 3.91
C ASP A 651 -56.41 -15.01 4.40
N GLU A 652 -56.50 -14.06 5.33
CA GLU A 652 -55.33 -13.36 5.86
C GLU A 652 -54.37 -14.30 6.61
N THR A 653 -54.91 -15.35 7.25
CA THR A 653 -54.14 -16.38 7.96
C THR A 653 -53.28 -17.23 7.02
N ALA A 654 -53.80 -17.68 5.89
CA ALA A 654 -53.03 -18.40 4.88
C ALA A 654 -51.95 -17.53 4.23
N LEU A 655 -52.24 -16.24 3.99
CA LEU A 655 -51.28 -15.28 3.44
C LEU A 655 -50.08 -15.07 4.38
N GLU A 656 -50.33 -14.85 5.66
CA GLU A 656 -49.26 -14.65 6.64
C GLU A 656 -48.40 -15.93 6.77
N ALA A 657 -49.02 -17.12 6.82
CA ALA A 657 -48.29 -18.38 6.87
C ALA A 657 -47.39 -18.59 5.64
N ALA A 658 -47.89 -18.31 4.43
CA ALA A 658 -47.14 -18.43 3.19
C ALA A 658 -45.98 -17.42 3.11
N LEU A 659 -46.19 -16.17 3.57
CA LEU A 659 -45.15 -15.14 3.64
C LEU A 659 -44.01 -15.53 4.60
N GLN A 660 -44.34 -16.02 5.81
CA GLN A 660 -43.32 -16.43 6.78
C GLN A 660 -42.48 -17.60 6.28
N GLY A 661 -43.11 -18.60 5.64
CA GLY A 661 -42.40 -19.71 5.00
C GLY A 661 -41.45 -19.24 3.89
N ALA A 662 -41.92 -18.34 3.02
CA ALA A 662 -41.13 -17.79 1.93
C ALA A 662 -39.92 -16.97 2.41
N LEU A 663 -40.09 -16.16 3.44
CA LEU A 663 -39.02 -15.37 4.06
C LEU A 663 -37.92 -16.28 4.63
N ALA A 664 -38.31 -17.30 5.41
CA ALA A 664 -37.36 -18.22 6.03
C ALA A 664 -36.53 -18.98 4.98
N GLN A 665 -37.19 -19.51 3.94
CA GLN A 665 -36.52 -20.22 2.85
C GLN A 665 -35.59 -19.31 2.05
N THR A 666 -36.05 -18.11 1.69
CA THR A 666 -35.29 -17.18 0.84
C THR A 666 -34.04 -16.66 1.55
N PHE A 667 -34.16 -16.25 2.82
CA PHE A 667 -33.00 -15.73 3.56
C PHE A 667 -31.94 -16.78 3.82
N ALA A 668 -32.34 -18.01 4.19
CA ALA A 668 -31.38 -19.10 4.40
C ALA A 668 -30.58 -19.44 3.13
N GLN A 669 -31.22 -19.43 1.97
CA GLN A 669 -30.54 -19.65 0.69
C GLN A 669 -29.66 -18.44 0.30
N TRP A 670 -30.16 -17.21 0.52
CA TRP A 670 -29.42 -16.00 0.18
C TRP A 670 -28.12 -15.86 0.98
N GLU A 671 -28.16 -16.17 2.28
CA GLU A 671 -26.99 -16.17 3.17
C GLU A 671 -25.90 -17.17 2.73
N TYR A 672 -26.28 -18.21 1.99
CA TYR A 672 -25.35 -19.21 1.45
C TYR A 672 -24.76 -18.78 0.10
N ASP A 673 -25.61 -18.31 -0.82
CA ASP A 673 -25.23 -18.03 -2.20
C ASP A 673 -24.61 -16.64 -2.42
N HIS A 674 -24.92 -15.68 -1.54
CA HIS A 674 -24.60 -14.27 -1.73
C HIS A 674 -23.92 -13.68 -0.49
N PRO A 675 -23.04 -12.68 -0.67
CA PRO A 675 -22.49 -11.96 0.46
C PRO A 675 -23.59 -11.12 1.12
N ILE A 676 -23.68 -11.20 2.44
CA ILE A 676 -24.62 -10.40 3.23
C ILE A 676 -23.93 -9.17 3.84
N PRO A 677 -24.64 -8.04 4.02
CA PRO A 677 -24.15 -6.94 4.83
C PRO A 677 -23.89 -7.37 6.28
N ALA A 678 -23.26 -6.49 7.07
CA ALA A 678 -23.10 -6.72 8.51
C ALA A 678 -24.45 -7.05 9.18
N LEU A 679 -24.45 -7.98 10.14
CA LEU A 679 -25.67 -8.59 10.70
C LEU A 679 -26.76 -7.59 11.13
N GLY A 680 -26.39 -6.43 11.67
CA GLY A 680 -27.34 -5.38 12.03
C GLY A 680 -28.10 -4.82 10.82
N TRP A 681 -27.38 -4.55 9.73
CA TRP A 681 -27.96 -4.11 8.45
C TRP A 681 -28.72 -5.21 7.74
N TRP A 682 -28.21 -6.45 7.80
CA TRP A 682 -28.91 -7.59 7.22
C TRP A 682 -30.30 -7.78 7.84
N ARG A 683 -30.44 -7.63 9.16
CA ARG A 683 -31.75 -7.64 9.82
C ARG A 683 -32.68 -6.52 9.35
N LEU A 684 -32.16 -5.33 9.04
CA LEU A 684 -32.95 -4.23 8.48
C LEU A 684 -33.41 -4.56 7.06
N VAL A 685 -32.52 -5.12 6.23
CA VAL A 685 -32.84 -5.60 4.88
C VAL A 685 -33.93 -6.68 4.92
N GLN A 686 -33.82 -7.65 5.84
CA GLN A 686 -34.85 -8.68 6.03
C GLN A 686 -36.21 -8.07 6.38
N LYS A 687 -36.25 -7.11 7.33
CA LYS A 687 -37.49 -6.39 7.69
C LYS A 687 -38.06 -5.59 6.52
N GLN A 688 -37.21 -4.90 5.76
CA GLN A 688 -37.63 -4.12 4.60
C GLN A 688 -38.19 -5.02 3.50
N ALA A 689 -37.51 -6.12 3.18
CA ALA A 689 -37.98 -7.10 2.20
C ALA A 689 -39.32 -7.72 2.62
N ALA A 690 -39.50 -8.04 3.91
CA ALA A 690 -40.76 -8.55 4.45
C ALA A 690 -41.90 -7.52 4.32
N ALA A 691 -41.65 -6.25 4.63
CA ALA A 691 -42.65 -5.19 4.49
C ALA A 691 -43.09 -4.99 3.03
N LEU A 692 -42.12 -4.90 2.11
CA LEU A 692 -42.40 -4.75 0.67
C LEU A 692 -43.16 -5.96 0.12
N ALA A 693 -42.76 -7.19 0.50
CA ALA A 693 -43.45 -8.40 0.08
C ALA A 693 -44.90 -8.43 0.60
N ARG A 694 -45.14 -8.02 1.85
CA ARG A 694 -46.49 -7.91 2.41
C ARG A 694 -47.35 -6.94 1.58
N THR A 695 -46.84 -5.75 1.25
CA THR A 695 -47.54 -4.79 0.37
C THR A 695 -47.92 -5.42 -0.97
N GLY A 696 -47.02 -6.18 -1.60
CA GLY A 696 -47.28 -6.85 -2.89
C GLY A 696 -48.35 -7.94 -2.84
N LEU A 697 -48.54 -8.57 -1.67
CA LEU A 697 -49.55 -9.60 -1.45
C LEU A 697 -50.92 -9.03 -1.07
N GLN A 698 -50.99 -7.81 -0.51
CA GLN A 698 -52.23 -7.20 -0.03
C GLN A 698 -53.37 -7.13 -1.08
N PRO A 699 -53.12 -6.75 -2.36
CA PRO A 699 -54.16 -6.72 -3.39
C PRO A 699 -54.78 -8.09 -3.70
N LEU A 700 -54.13 -9.19 -3.31
CA LEU A 700 -54.66 -10.53 -3.52
C LEU A 700 -55.89 -10.79 -2.65
N LEU A 701 -55.95 -10.19 -1.46
CA LEU A 701 -57.08 -10.32 -0.54
C LEU A 701 -58.35 -9.63 -1.09
N THR A 702 -58.19 -8.50 -1.80
CA THR A 702 -59.30 -7.74 -2.39
C THR A 702 -59.73 -8.25 -3.77
N THR A 703 -58.78 -8.69 -4.60
CA THR A 703 -59.06 -9.18 -5.97
C THR A 703 -59.78 -10.54 -5.97
N LEU A 704 -59.46 -11.42 -5.02
CA LEU A 704 -60.11 -12.74 -4.89
C LEU A 704 -61.57 -12.65 -4.40
N ALA A 705 -61.94 -11.56 -3.73
CA ALA A 705 -63.29 -11.36 -3.19
C ALA A 705 -64.32 -10.90 -4.25
N SER A 706 -63.88 -10.44 -5.42
CA SER A 706 -64.75 -9.74 -6.38
C SER A 706 -65.06 -10.50 -7.68
N VAL A 707 -64.27 -11.50 -8.10
CA VAL A 707 -64.59 -12.38 -9.26
C VAL A 707 -63.97 -13.78 -9.11
N PRO A 708 -64.76 -14.87 -9.02
CA PRO A 708 -64.24 -16.26 -9.14
C PRO A 708 -64.69 -16.99 -10.42
N PRO A 709 -63.88 -17.92 -10.99
CA PRO A 709 -62.53 -18.31 -10.56
C PRO A 709 -61.40 -17.52 -11.26
N VAL A 710 -60.39 -17.10 -10.48
CA VAL A 710 -59.12 -16.54 -10.99
C VAL A 710 -58.02 -17.59 -10.84
N ARG A 711 -57.33 -17.91 -11.94
CA ARG A 711 -56.09 -18.71 -11.91
C ARG A 711 -54.89 -17.78 -11.87
N ARG A 712 -53.91 -18.10 -11.02
CA ARG A 712 -52.74 -17.24 -10.74
C ARG A 712 -51.46 -18.01 -10.91
N TRP A 713 -50.49 -17.34 -11.54
CA TRP A 713 -49.13 -17.83 -11.65
C TRP A 713 -48.15 -16.73 -11.30
N THR A 714 -47.06 -17.09 -10.65
CA THR A 714 -45.89 -16.24 -10.49
C THR A 714 -44.77 -16.71 -11.39
N ASP A 715 -43.88 -15.78 -11.70
CA ASP A 715 -42.62 -16.08 -12.34
C ASP A 715 -42.72 -16.72 -13.74
N VAL A 716 -43.80 -16.36 -14.45
CA VAL A 716 -44.19 -17.00 -15.70
C VAL A 716 -43.22 -16.61 -16.80
N SER A 717 -42.44 -17.59 -17.25
CA SER A 717 -41.40 -17.38 -18.24
C SER A 717 -41.93 -17.62 -19.67
N PHE A 718 -41.39 -16.90 -20.65
CA PHE A 718 -41.65 -17.12 -22.08
C PHE A 718 -40.36 -16.99 -22.88
N GLY A 719 -40.25 -17.70 -24.01
CA GLY A 719 -39.07 -17.66 -24.88
C GLY A 719 -37.77 -18.17 -24.24
N ASP A 720 -37.82 -18.94 -23.15
CA ASP A 720 -36.63 -19.52 -22.50
C ASP A 720 -36.60 -21.04 -22.62
N ALA A 721 -35.86 -21.54 -23.62
CA ALA A 721 -35.69 -22.96 -23.91
C ALA A 721 -35.02 -23.77 -22.77
N ARG A 722 -34.46 -23.11 -21.74
CA ARG A 722 -33.83 -23.76 -20.58
C ARG A 722 -34.82 -24.24 -19.52
N LYS A 723 -36.09 -23.81 -19.57
CA LYS A 723 -37.16 -24.21 -18.65
C LYS A 723 -38.16 -25.15 -19.34
N LEU A 724 -37.71 -26.36 -19.69
CA LEU A 724 -38.57 -27.42 -20.25
C LEU A 724 -39.47 -28.00 -19.16
N ASN A 725 -40.79 -28.05 -19.42
CA ASN A 725 -41.80 -28.78 -18.65
C ASN A 725 -41.86 -28.47 -17.14
N ALA A 726 -42.15 -27.22 -16.78
CA ALA A 726 -42.68 -26.96 -15.44
C ALA A 726 -44.18 -27.34 -15.41
N PRO A 727 -44.63 -28.21 -14.49
CA PRO A 727 -46.04 -28.55 -14.38
C PRO A 727 -46.87 -27.31 -13.96
N ASP A 728 -48.09 -27.21 -14.48
CA ASP A 728 -49.10 -26.22 -14.10
C ASP A 728 -48.82 -24.75 -14.50
N LEU A 729 -48.08 -24.49 -15.59
CA LEU A 729 -47.95 -23.16 -16.19
C LEU A 729 -49.01 -22.90 -17.28
N PRO A 730 -49.37 -21.63 -17.55
CA PRO A 730 -50.42 -21.28 -18.50
C PRO A 730 -50.03 -21.56 -19.97
N TRP A 731 -48.73 -21.70 -20.26
CA TRP A 731 -48.19 -22.07 -21.56
C TRP A 731 -46.84 -22.78 -21.41
N ASN A 732 -46.31 -23.31 -22.51
CA ASN A 732 -44.95 -23.86 -22.56
C ASN A 732 -43.90 -22.73 -22.50
N PRO A 733 -43.07 -22.61 -21.45
CA PRO A 733 -42.11 -21.51 -21.31
C PRO A 733 -41.04 -21.46 -22.41
N ALA A 734 -40.79 -22.61 -23.07
CA ALA A 734 -39.85 -22.72 -24.18
C ALA A 734 -40.43 -22.25 -25.52
N GLN A 735 -41.74 -21.95 -25.59
CA GLN A 735 -42.38 -21.45 -26.80
C GLN A 735 -41.75 -20.11 -27.21
N ALA A 736 -41.23 -20.07 -28.44
CA ALA A 736 -40.59 -18.89 -28.99
C ALA A 736 -41.63 -17.80 -29.27
N VAL A 737 -41.32 -16.57 -28.84
CA VAL A 737 -42.11 -15.38 -29.15
C VAL A 737 -41.26 -14.51 -30.06
N SER A 738 -41.71 -14.31 -31.29
CA SER A 738 -41.04 -13.46 -32.28
C SER A 738 -41.86 -12.20 -32.50
N ILE A 739 -41.20 -11.06 -32.63
CA ILE A 739 -41.86 -9.82 -33.07
C ILE A 739 -41.86 -9.80 -34.61
N PRO A 740 -43.05 -9.77 -35.27
CA PRO A 740 -43.16 -9.69 -36.73
C PRO A 740 -42.41 -8.49 -37.29
N GLY A 741 -41.78 -8.63 -38.45
CA GLY A 741 -41.03 -7.55 -39.12
C GLY A 741 -39.60 -7.34 -38.64
N LEU A 742 -39.26 -7.73 -37.40
CA LEU A 742 -37.91 -7.53 -36.83
C LEU A 742 -37.04 -8.78 -36.77
N ASN A 743 -37.60 -9.98 -36.96
CA ASN A 743 -36.90 -11.28 -36.78
C ASN A 743 -36.17 -11.40 -35.43
N VAL A 744 -36.64 -10.70 -34.40
CA VAL A 744 -36.09 -10.74 -33.04
C VAL A 744 -36.94 -11.68 -32.19
N LEU A 745 -36.27 -12.66 -31.59
CA LEU A 745 -36.86 -13.49 -30.54
C LEU A 745 -36.80 -12.72 -29.21
N ILE A 746 -37.90 -12.72 -28.48
CA ILE A 746 -37.97 -12.13 -27.15
C ILE A 746 -38.15 -13.20 -26.09
N ARG A 747 -37.61 -12.91 -24.91
CA ARG A 747 -37.81 -13.70 -23.70
C ARG A 747 -38.06 -12.80 -22.51
N GLY A 748 -38.70 -13.35 -21.51
CA GLY A 748 -38.98 -12.62 -20.29
C GLY A 748 -39.54 -13.49 -19.19
N LYS A 749 -39.77 -12.86 -18.05
CA LYS A 749 -40.25 -13.46 -16.82
C LYS A 749 -41.27 -12.47 -16.25
N ILE A 750 -42.54 -12.83 -16.32
CA ILE A 750 -43.65 -12.02 -15.83
C ILE A 750 -43.77 -12.31 -14.33
N ASP A 751 -43.66 -11.28 -13.48
CA ASP A 751 -43.66 -11.49 -12.03
C ASP A 751 -44.95 -12.14 -11.54
N ARG A 752 -46.12 -11.66 -11.98
CA ARG A 752 -47.43 -12.27 -11.71
C ARG A 752 -48.38 -12.16 -12.91
N LEU A 753 -49.07 -13.26 -13.20
CA LEU A 753 -50.16 -13.33 -14.17
C LEU A 753 -51.42 -13.86 -13.48
N ASP A 754 -52.51 -13.09 -13.59
CA ASP A 754 -53.84 -13.46 -13.15
C ASP A 754 -54.75 -13.64 -14.37
N LEU A 755 -55.44 -14.79 -14.48
CA LEU A 755 -56.47 -15.04 -15.51
C LEU A 755 -57.83 -15.21 -14.84
N SER A 756 -58.80 -14.39 -15.24
CA SER A 756 -60.19 -14.48 -14.82
C SER A 756 -61.09 -14.80 -16.02
N ASP A 757 -62.06 -15.68 -15.83
CA ASP A 757 -63.05 -15.96 -16.87
C ASP A 757 -64.10 -14.83 -16.90
N LEU A 758 -64.41 -14.34 -18.11
CA LEU A 758 -65.45 -13.32 -18.34
C LEU A 758 -66.76 -13.97 -18.78
N PRO A 759 -67.92 -13.31 -18.54
CA PRO A 759 -69.19 -13.71 -19.13
C PRO A 759 -69.09 -13.81 -20.66
N GLY A 760 -69.50 -14.94 -21.24
CA GLY A 760 -69.41 -15.19 -22.69
C GLY A 760 -68.19 -15.99 -23.15
N GLY A 761 -67.39 -16.56 -22.23
CA GLY A 761 -66.30 -17.50 -22.56
C GLY A 761 -64.97 -16.84 -22.93
N ALA A 762 -64.88 -15.52 -22.90
CA ALA A 762 -63.62 -14.78 -23.03
C ALA A 762 -62.83 -14.79 -21.71
N THR A 763 -61.51 -14.66 -21.77
CA THR A 763 -60.66 -14.53 -20.58
C THR A 763 -60.09 -13.12 -20.45
N LYS A 764 -59.93 -12.65 -19.21
CA LYS A 764 -59.22 -11.42 -18.86
C LYS A 764 -57.87 -11.76 -18.24
N ALA A 765 -56.80 -11.27 -18.85
CA ALA A 765 -55.44 -11.37 -18.33
C ALA A 765 -55.01 -10.07 -17.65
N LEU A 766 -54.53 -10.16 -16.42
CA LEU A 766 -53.88 -9.07 -15.69
C LEU A 766 -52.42 -9.45 -15.43
N LEU A 767 -51.52 -8.62 -15.93
CA LEU A 767 -50.09 -8.74 -15.71
C LEU A 767 -49.66 -7.72 -14.65
N THR A 768 -48.95 -8.18 -13.62
CA THR A 768 -48.38 -7.31 -12.58
C THR A 768 -46.87 -7.47 -12.57
N ASP A 769 -46.15 -6.35 -12.67
CA ASP A 769 -44.69 -6.27 -12.51
C ASP A 769 -44.39 -5.45 -11.26
N TYR A 770 -43.65 -6.03 -10.32
CA TYR A 770 -43.39 -5.39 -9.03
C TYR A 770 -42.17 -4.46 -9.12
N LYS A 771 -42.24 -3.32 -8.43
CA LYS A 771 -41.12 -2.37 -8.28
C LYS A 771 -40.91 -2.04 -6.82
N THR A 772 -39.67 -2.19 -6.34
CA THR A 772 -39.28 -1.88 -4.95
C THR A 772 -38.83 -0.44 -4.73
N GLY A 773 -38.75 0.37 -5.80
CA GLY A 773 -38.38 1.79 -5.74
C GLY A 773 -39.57 2.74 -5.56
N ASP A 774 -39.29 4.04 -5.56
CA ASP A 774 -40.31 5.10 -5.48
C ASP A 774 -41.14 5.19 -6.76
N SER A 775 -42.42 5.52 -6.61
CA SER A 775 -43.31 5.77 -7.75
C SER A 775 -43.00 7.11 -8.43
N PRO A 776 -43.26 7.25 -9.75
CA PRO A 776 -43.04 8.52 -10.45
C PRO A 776 -43.96 9.63 -9.92
N PRO A 777 -43.45 10.87 -9.75
CA PRO A 777 -44.27 11.98 -9.26
C PRO A 777 -45.45 12.27 -10.21
N GLY A 778 -46.66 12.34 -9.64
CA GLY A 778 -47.88 12.71 -10.34
C GLY A 778 -48.63 11.57 -11.05
N GLY A 779 -48.29 10.29 -10.82
CA GLY A 779 -49.08 9.14 -11.30
C GLY A 779 -49.24 9.03 -12.82
N ARG A 780 -48.39 9.72 -13.60
CA ARG A 780 -48.51 9.81 -15.06
C ARG A 780 -48.40 8.43 -15.71
N ALA A 781 -49.37 8.10 -16.56
CA ALA A 781 -49.33 6.92 -17.42
C ALA A 781 -48.06 6.91 -18.27
N CYS A 782 -47.35 5.78 -18.26
CA CYS A 782 -46.06 5.64 -18.91
C CYS A 782 -46.25 5.03 -20.32
N VAL A 783 -46.28 5.87 -21.36
CA VAL A 783 -46.17 5.44 -22.76
C VAL A 783 -44.68 5.40 -23.11
N LEU A 784 -44.15 4.24 -23.55
CA LEU A 784 -42.82 3.81 -24.05
C LEU A 784 -41.53 4.64 -23.78
N ARG A 785 -41.59 5.94 -23.52
CA ARG A 785 -40.54 6.86 -23.07
C ARG A 785 -39.27 6.79 -23.92
N GLY A 786 -39.45 6.74 -25.24
CA GLY A 786 -38.34 6.61 -26.20
C GLY A 786 -37.56 5.29 -26.02
N GLY A 787 -38.26 4.19 -25.77
CA GLY A 787 -37.68 2.88 -25.51
C GLY A 787 -37.12 2.69 -24.10
N ALA A 788 -37.43 3.58 -23.15
CA ALA A 788 -37.05 3.39 -21.74
C ALA A 788 -38.01 2.46 -20.98
N GLU A 789 -39.26 2.34 -21.43
CA GLU A 789 -40.27 1.49 -20.81
C GLU A 789 -40.85 0.49 -21.81
N VAL A 790 -40.08 -0.55 -22.09
CA VAL A 790 -40.40 -1.59 -23.09
C VAL A 790 -40.89 -2.90 -22.43
N GLN A 791 -40.65 -3.06 -21.12
CA GLN A 791 -40.92 -4.30 -20.37
C GLN A 791 -42.41 -4.70 -20.41
N ARG A 792 -43.32 -3.81 -19.99
CA ARG A 792 -44.76 -4.11 -19.97
C ARG A 792 -45.37 -4.29 -21.36
N ALA A 793 -44.89 -3.53 -22.34
CA ALA A 793 -45.31 -3.68 -23.74
C ALA A 793 -44.94 -5.08 -24.28
N LEU A 794 -43.71 -5.53 -24.01
CA LEU A 794 -43.25 -6.88 -24.37
C LEU A 794 -44.05 -7.98 -23.66
N TYR A 795 -44.33 -7.82 -22.37
CA TYR A 795 -45.07 -8.82 -21.61
C TYR A 795 -46.52 -8.93 -22.08
N ARG A 796 -47.17 -7.79 -22.33
CA ARG A 796 -48.50 -7.75 -22.93
C ARG A 796 -48.50 -8.44 -24.30
N TYR A 797 -47.52 -8.13 -25.15
CA TYR A 797 -47.38 -8.75 -26.47
C TYR A 797 -47.20 -10.28 -26.36
N ALA A 798 -46.31 -10.75 -25.49
CA ALA A 798 -46.08 -12.17 -25.27
C ALA A 798 -47.35 -12.91 -24.82
N VAL A 799 -48.11 -12.35 -23.87
CA VAL A 799 -49.38 -12.95 -23.43
C VAL A 799 -50.42 -12.95 -24.53
N THR A 800 -50.52 -11.88 -25.33
CA THR A 800 -51.41 -11.87 -26.51
C THR A 800 -51.02 -12.94 -27.52
N ALA A 801 -49.74 -13.11 -27.80
CA ALA A 801 -49.23 -14.09 -28.76
C ALA A 801 -49.39 -15.55 -28.27
N LEU A 802 -49.32 -15.79 -26.97
CA LEU A 802 -49.34 -17.14 -26.38
C LEU A 802 -50.74 -17.61 -25.93
N LEU A 803 -51.60 -16.70 -25.45
CA LEU A 803 -52.92 -17.02 -24.89
C LEU A 803 -54.10 -16.39 -25.63
N ALA A 804 -53.88 -15.34 -26.41
CA ALA A 804 -54.93 -14.57 -27.09
C ALA A 804 -56.17 -14.25 -26.20
N PRO A 805 -56.00 -13.62 -25.03
CA PRO A 805 -57.12 -13.31 -24.13
C PRO A 805 -58.05 -12.25 -24.72
N GLY A 806 -59.33 -12.29 -24.36
CA GLY A 806 -60.33 -11.32 -24.84
C GLY A 806 -60.12 -9.92 -24.26
N GLN A 807 -59.54 -9.81 -23.06
CA GLN A 807 -59.10 -8.55 -22.46
C GLN A 807 -57.72 -8.71 -21.81
N ILE A 808 -56.86 -7.70 -21.93
CA ILE A 808 -55.52 -7.70 -21.34
C ILE A 808 -55.16 -6.35 -20.72
N ALA A 809 -54.74 -6.38 -19.45
CA ALA A 809 -54.25 -5.23 -18.70
C ALA A 809 -52.85 -5.52 -18.15
N ALA A 810 -51.97 -4.52 -18.15
CA ALA A 810 -50.63 -4.63 -17.58
C ALA A 810 -50.38 -3.46 -16.62
N GLN A 811 -49.95 -3.77 -15.40
CA GLN A 811 -49.71 -2.79 -14.34
C GLN A 811 -48.30 -2.88 -13.75
N LEU A 812 -47.78 -1.75 -13.27
CA LEU A 812 -46.65 -1.71 -12.33
C LEU A 812 -47.20 -1.53 -10.92
N HIS A 813 -46.75 -2.35 -9.98
CA HIS A 813 -47.05 -2.16 -8.55
C HIS A 813 -45.80 -1.69 -7.82
N TYR A 814 -45.79 -0.43 -7.43
CA TYR A 814 -44.72 0.16 -6.62
C TYR A 814 -44.96 -0.18 -5.15
N LEU A 815 -44.18 -1.13 -4.63
CA LEU A 815 -44.38 -1.74 -3.31
C LEU A 815 -44.08 -0.80 -2.15
N LYS A 816 -43.25 0.22 -2.37
CA LYS A 816 -42.86 1.19 -1.34
C LYS A 816 -43.96 2.21 -1.04
N ASP A 817 -44.63 2.68 -2.09
CA ASP A 817 -45.69 3.70 -2.02
C ASP A 817 -47.10 3.12 -2.15
N ASP A 818 -47.21 1.79 -2.26
CA ASP A 818 -48.43 1.04 -2.53
C ASP A 818 -49.27 1.62 -3.70
N GLN A 819 -48.61 1.85 -4.83
CA GLN A 819 -49.24 2.46 -6.00
C GLN A 819 -49.25 1.52 -7.22
N GLU A 820 -50.44 1.27 -7.75
CA GLU A 820 -50.65 0.53 -9.00
C GLU A 820 -50.84 1.47 -10.19
N LEU A 821 -50.03 1.29 -11.25
CA LEU A 821 -50.06 2.10 -12.46
C LEU A 821 -50.34 1.24 -13.69
N LEU A 822 -51.51 1.41 -14.32
CA LEU A 822 -51.89 0.73 -15.56
C LEU A 822 -51.17 1.28 -16.79
N LEU A 823 -51.03 0.44 -17.82
CA LEU A 823 -50.50 0.83 -19.14
C LEU A 823 -51.64 1.37 -20.04
N GLU A 824 -51.61 2.67 -20.37
CA GLU A 824 -52.57 3.33 -21.26
C GLU A 824 -52.13 3.32 -22.74
N GLY A 825 -53.07 3.26 -23.70
CA GLY A 825 -52.80 3.50 -25.15
C GLY A 825 -52.16 2.36 -25.95
N ALA A 826 -52.62 1.12 -25.75
CA ALA A 826 -51.83 -0.07 -26.11
C ALA A 826 -51.90 -0.60 -27.56
N SER A 827 -52.76 -0.08 -28.45
CA SER A 827 -52.75 -0.49 -29.85
C SER A 827 -51.58 0.14 -30.63
N SER A 828 -51.19 1.37 -30.32
CA SER A 828 -50.11 2.08 -31.03
C SER A 828 -48.70 1.75 -30.51
N ALA A 829 -48.55 1.32 -29.26
CA ALA A 829 -47.23 1.08 -28.64
C ALA A 829 -46.45 -0.13 -29.21
N THR A 830 -47.14 -1.05 -29.89
CA THR A 830 -46.47 -2.17 -30.56
C THR A 830 -46.08 -1.79 -31.99
N ASP A 831 -46.86 -0.92 -32.62
CA ASP A 831 -46.53 -0.28 -33.90
C ASP A 831 -45.36 0.71 -33.75
N ASP A 832 -45.27 1.44 -32.63
CA ASP A 832 -44.15 2.35 -32.31
C ASP A 832 -42.82 1.64 -32.03
N LEU A 833 -42.82 0.32 -31.74
CA LEU A 833 -41.61 -0.51 -31.63
C LEU A 833 -41.12 -1.02 -33.01
N LEU A 834 -41.99 -0.94 -34.04
CA LEU A 834 -41.72 -1.35 -35.41
C LEU A 834 -41.25 -0.19 -36.31
N ILE A 835 -41.35 1.06 -35.83
CA ILE A 835 -40.81 2.29 -36.43
C ILE A 835 -39.45 2.59 -35.82
#